data_AF-A0A7X8V688-F1
#
_entry.id   AF-A0A7X8V688-F1
#
_cell.length_a   1.000
_cell.length_b   1.000
_cell.length_c   1.000
_cell.angle_alpha   90.00
_cell.angle_beta   90.00
_cell.angle_gamma   90.00
#
_symmetry.space_group_name_H-M   'P 1'
#
loop_
_entity.id
_entity.type
_entity.pdbx_description
1 polymer ?
#
loop_
_entity_poly.entity_id
_entity_poly.type
_entity_poly.pdbx_seq_one_letter_code
_entity_poly.pdbx_strand_id
1 'polypeptide(L)'
;MKRIITIMLLALTAFGACTRSEKAVRVHASFTTDKDVYDLNEPVFINNTSTVENGVIGVCKWNWGEDNVSFEDEIDCISFNDVGDYVITLTVYADGGGGRDTFSKSVKIVDASEPETGIIHVTIPGAGVKDGSSWDNAMGVEEFKTALSGDLTQFAENTFRLQSGTYALGDAPLALNGSAEGALLRISGGFSPTGGVTSDPTVFSGDNAHGIFTFSGKIHVLFTRCALQNTPCSVITLDDPNVTVELNRSTVSGGKTERGGGVNITAGTLIANNTTFSNNEATEEGGGIYAAGGTLELSSCTISDNTAKNGGGMAYMAKTNLVFSEENPVVFSANGAKEEGGGLYYCADTNLDLSCCTFNNNKSEANGGGLSNKASGFLSAVACTFDGNFAALFGGGVYDDNTNAKGSEYVSCTFKNNDGGIRDAGSTSRNSGGGGVAMGAGKVKIQACTFENNFGQFGGALEAAGDCTADIEQCTFTGNKTNMLKAWNCYGGVLYINQSNAVNSLVRFNKCFMTGNMATAGAITYQKNGGTIYMNSCVMYDNYMNYQCGAVIQNSGGNLYLNNCSIAKAYTTHKLSTYVNAAWIYLIKGSTNIFNSSIIGETYHNTSTYTGSAGLISVENADTHLHLVNNIIASTYYSESSPMQALTAKVKLTGSQTYLYNKMSSVQYALDENKITLTCDPGTLNGTDYLATANFFQNMVETTGNSYNSYYWGWDGTVLSGTNPEMASTEDVNNAILSVSPDFHTWLDEIGALGKDQRGKPRGATSWPGAYDNGTN
;
A
#
# COMPACT_ATOMS: atom_id res chain seq x y z
N MET A 1 -31.35 -3.49 -30.83
CA MET A 1 -31.84 -3.18 -29.46
C MET A 1 -31.25 -4.21 -28.52
N LYS A 2 -30.42 -3.79 -27.56
CA LYS A 2 -29.80 -4.73 -26.60
C LYS A 2 -30.87 -5.24 -25.63
N ARG A 3 -31.01 -6.55 -25.48
CA ARG A 3 -31.95 -7.16 -24.53
C ARG A 3 -31.23 -7.30 -23.18
N ILE A 4 -31.83 -6.78 -22.10
CA ILE A 4 -31.21 -6.79 -20.77
C ILE A 4 -31.77 -7.97 -19.98
N ILE A 5 -30.88 -8.79 -19.41
CA ILE A 5 -31.21 -9.85 -18.46
C ILE A 5 -30.58 -9.48 -17.12
N THR A 6 -31.37 -9.44 -16.05
CA THR A 6 -30.86 -9.07 -14.72
C THR A 6 -30.84 -10.29 -13.80
N ILE A 7 -29.68 -10.55 -13.21
CA ILE A 7 -29.46 -11.55 -12.17
C ILE A 7 -29.33 -10.80 -10.84
N MET A 8 -30.05 -11.23 -9.81
CA MET A 8 -29.97 -10.62 -8.49
C MET A 8 -29.27 -11.56 -7.51
N LEU A 9 -28.27 -11.03 -6.81
CA LEU A 9 -27.61 -11.70 -5.69
C LEU A 9 -27.85 -10.90 -4.41
N LEU A 10 -27.90 -11.61 -3.29
CA LEU A 10 -28.02 -10.99 -1.97
C LEU A 10 -26.72 -11.22 -1.19
N ALA A 11 -26.14 -10.13 -0.69
CA ALA A 11 -25.01 -10.14 0.20
C ALA A 11 -25.52 -10.11 1.65
N LEU A 12 -25.24 -11.18 2.40
CA LEU A 12 -25.66 -11.36 3.78
C LEU A 12 -24.47 -11.22 4.73
N THR A 13 -24.68 -10.53 5.84
CA THR A 13 -23.72 -10.55 6.95
C THR A 13 -23.86 -11.88 7.71
N ALA A 14 -22.74 -12.47 8.15
CA ALA A 14 -22.77 -13.74 8.86
C ALA A 14 -23.63 -13.62 10.14
N PHE A 15 -24.57 -14.56 10.34
CA PHE A 15 -25.47 -14.59 11.50
C PHE A 15 -24.67 -14.58 12.82
N GLY A 16 -24.64 -13.42 13.48
CA GLY A 16 -23.92 -13.22 14.73
C GLY A 16 -24.01 -11.77 15.18
N ALA A 17 -25.21 -11.37 15.65
CA ALA A 17 -25.49 -10.16 16.42
C ALA A 17 -24.86 -8.85 15.90
N CYS A 18 -25.56 -8.12 15.05
CA CYS A 18 -25.26 -6.70 14.83
C CYS A 18 -26.49 -5.85 15.14
N THR A 19 -26.38 -5.09 16.23
CA THR A 19 -27.21 -3.93 16.51
C THR A 19 -26.96 -2.87 15.45
N ARG A 20 -28.06 -2.30 14.96
CA ARG A 20 -28.17 -1.27 13.93
C ARG A 20 -27.29 -0.04 14.24
N SER A 21 -26.08 0.02 13.69
CA SER A 21 -25.35 1.28 13.44
C SER A 21 -24.62 1.23 12.10
N GLU A 22 -24.76 2.31 11.36
CA GLU A 22 -24.47 2.49 9.94
C GLU A 22 -22.98 2.32 9.58
N LYS A 23 -22.60 1.14 9.07
CA LYS A 23 -21.53 1.04 8.06
C LYS A 23 -22.15 0.46 6.80
N ALA A 24 -22.11 1.21 5.71
CA ALA A 24 -22.57 0.72 4.41
C ALA A 24 -21.74 -0.51 4.03
N VAL A 25 -22.38 -1.67 3.93
CA VAL A 25 -21.74 -2.88 3.38
C VAL A 25 -21.37 -2.56 1.94
N ARG A 26 -20.06 -2.45 1.66
CA ARG A 26 -19.58 -2.31 0.28
C ARG A 26 -19.66 -3.67 -0.39
N VAL A 27 -20.52 -3.75 -1.39
CA VAL A 27 -20.63 -4.88 -2.29
C VAL A 27 -19.95 -4.49 -3.59
N HIS A 28 -19.09 -5.36 -4.14
CA HIS A 28 -18.56 -5.21 -5.48
C HIS A 28 -19.14 -6.30 -6.37
N ALA A 29 -20.05 -5.91 -7.26
CA ALA A 29 -20.65 -6.81 -8.24
C ALA A 29 -19.61 -7.12 -9.31
N SER A 30 -19.38 -8.41 -9.57
CA SER A 30 -18.43 -8.86 -10.57
C SER A 30 -18.81 -10.26 -11.03
N PHE A 31 -18.74 -10.52 -12.33
CA PHE A 31 -18.80 -11.87 -12.87
C PHE A 31 -18.01 -11.97 -14.17
N THR A 32 -17.66 -13.20 -14.51
CA THR A 32 -17.11 -13.54 -15.81
C THR A 32 -18.02 -14.53 -16.53
N THR A 33 -17.87 -14.57 -17.84
CA THR A 33 -18.45 -15.62 -18.69
C THR A 33 -17.30 -16.26 -19.47
N ASP A 34 -17.45 -17.52 -19.84
CA ASP A 34 -16.41 -18.29 -20.52
C ASP A 34 -16.13 -17.79 -21.94
N LYS A 35 -17.14 -17.21 -22.60
CA LYS A 35 -17.07 -16.59 -23.93
C LYS A 35 -17.82 -15.26 -24.00
N ASP A 36 -17.64 -14.50 -25.07
CA ASP A 36 -18.42 -13.29 -25.36
C ASP A 36 -19.39 -13.48 -26.54
N VAL A 37 -19.22 -14.55 -27.31
CA VAL A 37 -20.10 -14.96 -28.40
C VAL A 37 -20.46 -16.42 -28.17
N TYR A 38 -21.76 -16.74 -28.26
CA TYR A 38 -22.30 -18.07 -28.05
C TYR A 38 -23.23 -18.44 -29.20
N ASP A 39 -23.28 -19.73 -29.51
CA ASP A 39 -24.24 -20.25 -30.45
C ASP A 39 -25.65 -20.25 -29.84
N LEU A 40 -26.67 -20.16 -30.69
CA LEU A 40 -28.06 -20.24 -30.28
C LEU A 40 -28.30 -21.55 -29.50
N ASN A 41 -28.88 -21.44 -28.30
CA ASN A 41 -29.07 -22.51 -27.33
C ASN A 41 -27.80 -23.07 -26.65
N GLU A 42 -26.62 -22.50 -26.92
CA GLU A 42 -25.44 -22.80 -26.12
C GLU A 42 -25.59 -22.17 -24.72
N PRO A 43 -25.31 -22.91 -23.64
CA PRO A 43 -25.35 -22.38 -22.29
C PRO A 43 -24.22 -21.38 -22.04
N VAL A 44 -24.58 -20.17 -21.61
CA VAL A 44 -23.64 -19.15 -21.12
C VAL A 44 -23.31 -19.43 -19.67
N PHE A 45 -22.09 -19.86 -19.37
CA PHE A 45 -21.68 -20.11 -17.99
C PHE A 45 -21.33 -18.81 -17.28
N ILE A 46 -21.83 -18.65 -16.06
CA ILE A 46 -21.64 -17.43 -15.26
C ILE A 46 -20.83 -17.79 -14.02
N ASN A 47 -19.58 -17.30 -14.00
CA ASN A 47 -18.73 -17.44 -12.83
C ASN A 47 -18.84 -16.17 -11.99
N ASN A 48 -19.51 -16.27 -10.85
CA ASN A 48 -19.61 -15.18 -9.89
C ASN A 48 -18.23 -14.88 -9.29
N THR A 49 -17.75 -13.66 -9.49
CA THR A 49 -16.49 -13.15 -8.94
C THR A 49 -16.73 -11.96 -8.00
N SER A 50 -17.99 -11.75 -7.60
CA SER A 50 -18.38 -10.67 -6.71
C SER A 50 -17.72 -10.83 -5.34
N THR A 51 -17.37 -9.71 -4.73
CA THR A 51 -16.79 -9.69 -3.39
C THR A 51 -17.65 -8.85 -2.45
N VAL A 52 -17.70 -9.27 -1.19
CA VAL A 52 -18.34 -8.52 -0.11
C VAL A 52 -17.44 -8.54 1.12
N GLU A 53 -17.32 -7.38 1.76
CA GLU A 53 -16.61 -7.26 3.02
C GLU A 53 -17.44 -7.89 4.16
N ASN A 54 -16.89 -8.87 4.88
CA ASN A 54 -17.50 -9.51 6.06
C ASN A 54 -18.88 -10.19 5.82
N GLY A 55 -19.15 -10.65 4.60
CA GLY A 55 -20.40 -11.32 4.24
C GLY A 55 -20.22 -12.53 3.32
N VAL A 56 -21.34 -13.16 3.00
CA VAL A 56 -21.44 -14.22 1.98
C VAL A 56 -22.41 -13.76 0.90
N ILE A 57 -22.11 -14.10 -0.36
CA ILE A 57 -22.97 -13.80 -1.51
C ILE A 57 -23.74 -15.06 -1.88
N GLY A 58 -25.06 -15.03 -1.74
CA GLY A 58 -25.93 -16.13 -2.13
C GLY A 58 -26.85 -15.75 -3.28
N VAL A 59 -27.16 -16.73 -4.15
CA VAL A 59 -28.24 -16.60 -5.12
C VAL A 59 -29.56 -16.76 -4.37
N CYS A 60 -30.43 -15.74 -4.43
CA CYS A 60 -31.77 -15.82 -3.84
C CYS A 60 -32.78 -16.24 -4.91
N LYS A 61 -33.34 -17.45 -4.79
CA LYS A 61 -34.55 -17.84 -5.51
C LYS A 61 -35.77 -17.51 -4.64
N TRP A 62 -36.62 -16.60 -5.12
CA TRP A 62 -37.88 -16.31 -4.45
C TRP A 62 -39.03 -17.03 -5.15
N ASN A 63 -39.55 -18.09 -4.53
CA ASN A 63 -40.73 -18.79 -5.03
C ASN A 63 -41.98 -18.04 -4.58
N TRP A 64 -42.69 -17.45 -5.53
CA TRP A 64 -43.88 -16.64 -5.25
C TRP A 64 -44.99 -17.53 -4.65
N GLY A 65 -45.21 -17.42 -3.33
CA GLY A 65 -46.24 -18.17 -2.59
C GLY A 65 -45.74 -19.06 -1.44
N GLU A 66 -44.43 -19.15 -1.19
CA GLU A 66 -43.86 -19.88 -0.06
C GLU A 66 -43.02 -18.94 0.84
N ASP A 67 -43.15 -19.06 2.16
CA ASP A 67 -42.47 -18.20 3.16
C ASP A 67 -40.96 -18.52 3.34
N ASN A 68 -40.34 -19.25 2.41
CA ASN A 68 -38.94 -19.66 2.49
C ASN A 68 -38.11 -19.07 1.33
N VAL A 69 -36.96 -18.48 1.68
CA VAL A 69 -35.89 -18.11 0.74
C VAL A 69 -34.85 -19.22 0.75
N SER A 70 -34.59 -19.85 -0.39
CA SER A 70 -33.47 -20.79 -0.54
C SER A 70 -32.24 -20.06 -1.05
N PHE A 71 -31.10 -20.33 -0.42
CA PHE A 71 -29.79 -19.84 -0.83
C PHE A 71 -29.07 -20.96 -1.57
N GLU A 72 -28.58 -20.64 -2.76
CA GLU A 72 -27.68 -21.51 -3.52
C GLU A 72 -26.32 -20.82 -3.68
N ASP A 73 -25.25 -21.63 -3.59
CA ASP A 73 -23.86 -21.18 -3.63
C ASP A 73 -23.34 -20.97 -5.07
N GLU A 74 -24.07 -21.43 -6.09
CA GLU A 74 -23.64 -21.38 -7.50
C GLU A 74 -24.69 -20.72 -8.41
N ILE A 75 -24.22 -19.88 -9.34
CA ILE A 75 -25.01 -19.44 -10.49
C ILE A 75 -24.80 -20.49 -11.57
N ASP A 76 -25.89 -21.09 -12.05
CA ASP A 76 -25.88 -22.03 -13.19
C ASP A 76 -25.49 -21.31 -14.51
N CYS A 77 -25.88 -21.86 -15.65
CA CYS A 77 -25.78 -21.22 -16.95
C CYS A 77 -27.10 -20.56 -17.39
N ILE A 78 -26.99 -19.58 -18.30
CA ILE A 78 -28.15 -18.98 -18.99
C ILE A 78 -28.17 -19.47 -20.42
N SER A 79 -29.27 -20.08 -20.84
CA SER A 79 -29.49 -20.45 -22.24
C SER A 79 -30.31 -19.39 -22.95
N PHE A 80 -29.92 -19.06 -24.17
CA PHE A 80 -30.60 -18.07 -25.00
C PHE A 80 -31.27 -18.74 -26.20
N ASN A 81 -32.53 -18.41 -26.41
CA ASN A 81 -33.39 -19.00 -27.44
C ASN A 81 -33.58 -18.13 -28.68
N ASP A 82 -32.99 -16.93 -28.70
CA ASP A 82 -33.03 -15.98 -29.82
C ASP A 82 -31.64 -15.38 -30.06
N VAL A 83 -31.30 -15.10 -31.32
CA VAL A 83 -30.09 -14.36 -31.69
C VAL A 83 -30.17 -12.88 -31.27
N GLY A 84 -29.02 -12.28 -31.00
CA GLY A 84 -28.90 -10.85 -30.74
C GLY A 84 -27.84 -10.47 -29.72
N ASP A 85 -27.73 -9.17 -29.46
CA ASP A 85 -26.87 -8.63 -28.41
C ASP A 85 -27.64 -8.59 -27.09
N TYR A 86 -27.08 -9.26 -26.09
CA TYR A 86 -27.62 -9.32 -24.74
C TYR A 86 -26.70 -8.61 -23.77
N VAL A 87 -27.29 -7.96 -22.78
CA VAL A 87 -26.55 -7.41 -21.63
C VAL A 87 -27.01 -8.19 -20.42
N ILE A 88 -26.10 -8.97 -19.85
CA ILE A 88 -26.30 -9.66 -18.58
C ILE A 88 -25.86 -8.69 -17.49
N THR A 89 -26.81 -8.30 -16.64
CA THR A 89 -26.61 -7.38 -15.54
C THR A 89 -26.68 -8.15 -14.23
N LEU A 90 -25.56 -8.24 -13.53
CA LEU A 90 -25.51 -8.75 -12.17
C LEU A 90 -25.74 -7.59 -11.20
N THR A 91 -26.77 -7.67 -10.38
CA THR A 91 -27.02 -6.71 -9.29
C THR A 91 -26.82 -7.41 -7.96
N VAL A 92 -25.95 -6.87 -7.12
CA VAL A 92 -25.73 -7.36 -5.74
C VAL A 92 -26.38 -6.38 -4.77
N TYR A 93 -27.26 -6.89 -3.92
CA TYR A 93 -27.95 -6.13 -2.88
C TYR A 93 -27.36 -6.45 -1.52
N ALA A 94 -27.00 -5.41 -0.75
CA ALA A 94 -26.68 -5.58 0.67
C ALA A 94 -27.96 -5.70 1.51
N ASP A 95 -28.00 -6.67 2.42
CA ASP A 95 -29.07 -6.75 3.42
C ASP A 95 -29.08 -5.49 4.33
N GLY A 96 -30.26 -5.05 4.76
CA GLY A 96 -30.44 -3.85 5.58
C GLY A 96 -30.47 -2.51 4.83
N GLY A 97 -30.41 -2.50 3.48
CA GLY A 97 -30.72 -1.33 2.65
C GLY A 97 -29.57 -0.34 2.40
N GLY A 98 -28.31 -0.71 2.70
CA GLY A 98 -27.16 0.20 2.70
C GLY A 98 -26.32 0.27 1.41
N GLY A 99 -26.53 -0.58 0.41
CA GLY A 99 -25.71 -0.59 -0.82
C GLY A 99 -26.26 -1.48 -1.92
N ARG A 100 -26.19 -0.97 -3.17
CA ARG A 100 -26.48 -1.71 -4.41
C ARG A 100 -25.31 -1.48 -5.34
N ASP A 101 -24.69 -2.57 -5.81
CA ASP A 101 -23.73 -2.51 -6.91
C ASP A 101 -24.25 -3.31 -8.09
N THR A 102 -23.84 -2.92 -9.30
CA THR A 102 -24.35 -3.50 -10.53
C THR A 102 -23.25 -3.58 -11.58
N PHE A 103 -22.95 -4.79 -12.02
CA PHE A 103 -21.99 -5.04 -13.09
C PHE A 103 -22.73 -5.60 -14.31
N SER A 104 -22.42 -5.09 -15.50
CA SER A 104 -23.05 -5.55 -16.73
C SER A 104 -22.01 -6.05 -17.73
N LYS A 105 -22.26 -7.22 -18.32
CA LYS A 105 -21.45 -7.78 -19.41
C LYS A 105 -22.31 -7.98 -20.64
N SER A 106 -21.81 -7.55 -21.81
CA SER A 106 -22.46 -7.84 -23.09
C SER A 106 -22.03 -9.22 -23.59
N VAL A 107 -22.99 -10.03 -24.04
CA VAL A 107 -22.76 -11.29 -24.76
C VAL A 107 -23.55 -11.27 -26.06
N LYS A 108 -23.01 -11.87 -27.12
CA LYS A 108 -23.66 -11.95 -28.42
C LYS A 108 -24.09 -13.38 -28.70
N ILE A 109 -25.37 -13.59 -28.99
CA ILE A 109 -25.91 -14.89 -29.38
C ILE A 109 -26.08 -14.90 -30.89
N VAL A 110 -25.47 -15.88 -31.56
CA VAL A 110 -25.46 -16.02 -33.02
C VAL A 110 -26.09 -17.35 -33.44
N ASP A 111 -26.71 -17.38 -34.62
CA ASP A 111 -27.15 -18.63 -35.23
C ASP A 111 -25.98 -19.16 -36.06
N ALA A 112 -25.40 -20.28 -35.64
CA ALA A 112 -24.29 -20.94 -36.33
C ALA A 112 -24.65 -21.44 -37.74
N SER A 113 -25.94 -21.42 -38.13
CA SER A 113 -26.43 -21.82 -39.46
C SER A 113 -26.62 -20.65 -40.43
N GLU A 114 -26.52 -19.40 -39.97
CA GLU A 114 -26.49 -18.23 -40.86
C GLU A 114 -25.04 -17.92 -41.28
N PRO A 115 -24.77 -17.59 -42.56
CA PRO A 115 -23.43 -17.17 -42.96
C PRO A 115 -23.06 -15.90 -42.19
N GLU A 116 -21.93 -15.97 -41.48
CA GLU A 116 -21.41 -14.85 -40.70
C GLU A 116 -21.00 -13.69 -41.63
N THR A 117 -21.95 -12.81 -41.98
CA THR A 117 -21.65 -11.63 -42.78
C THR A 117 -20.63 -10.77 -42.05
N GLY A 118 -19.51 -10.47 -42.72
CA GLY A 118 -18.42 -9.70 -42.14
C GLY A 118 -17.32 -10.53 -41.47
N ILE A 119 -17.36 -11.86 -41.48
CA ILE A 119 -16.28 -12.68 -40.90
C ILE A 119 -15.40 -13.29 -41.98
N ILE A 120 -14.09 -13.18 -41.77
CA ILE A 120 -13.07 -13.73 -42.65
C ILE A 120 -12.26 -14.75 -41.83
N HIS A 121 -12.31 -16.01 -42.25
CA HIS A 121 -11.68 -17.12 -41.55
C HIS A 121 -10.25 -17.34 -42.01
N VAL A 122 -9.33 -17.55 -41.07
CA VAL A 122 -7.91 -17.77 -41.34
C VAL A 122 -7.41 -18.99 -40.55
N THR A 123 -6.72 -19.90 -41.22
CA THR A 123 -6.13 -21.12 -40.63
C THR A 123 -4.68 -21.29 -41.05
N ILE A 124 -3.96 -22.19 -40.37
CA ILE A 124 -2.61 -22.62 -40.77
C ILE A 124 -2.72 -24.07 -41.27
N PRO A 125 -2.59 -24.35 -42.59
CA PRO A 125 -2.04 -23.51 -43.66
C PRO A 125 -3.06 -22.78 -44.56
N GLY A 126 -4.35 -22.75 -44.20
CA GLY A 126 -5.46 -22.36 -45.08
C GLY A 126 -6.26 -23.59 -45.55
N ALA A 127 -7.49 -23.38 -46.01
CA ALA A 127 -8.41 -24.43 -46.42
C ALA A 127 -9.17 -24.09 -47.71
N GLY A 128 -9.57 -25.12 -48.46
CA GLY A 128 -10.42 -25.00 -49.63
C GLY A 128 -9.90 -24.01 -50.68
N VAL A 129 -10.78 -23.11 -51.14
CA VAL A 129 -10.46 -22.07 -52.13
C VAL A 129 -9.76 -20.84 -51.54
N LYS A 130 -9.58 -20.80 -50.21
CA LYS A 130 -8.86 -19.76 -49.46
C LYS A 130 -9.37 -18.32 -49.63
N ASP A 131 -10.68 -18.14 -49.78
CA ASP A 131 -11.31 -16.83 -49.84
C ASP A 131 -11.76 -16.30 -48.47
N GLY A 132 -11.63 -17.11 -47.40
CA GLY A 132 -12.01 -16.77 -46.04
C GLY A 132 -13.51 -16.82 -45.76
N SER A 133 -14.33 -17.25 -46.73
CA SER A 133 -15.81 -17.27 -46.62
C SER A 133 -16.34 -18.20 -45.53
N SER A 134 -15.55 -19.19 -45.12
CA SER A 134 -15.86 -20.16 -44.06
C SER A 134 -14.57 -20.81 -43.55
N TRP A 135 -14.67 -21.60 -42.48
CA TRP A 135 -13.54 -22.45 -42.02
C TRP A 135 -13.07 -23.45 -43.08
N ASP A 136 -13.98 -23.99 -43.90
CA ASP A 136 -13.64 -24.91 -44.99
C ASP A 136 -12.94 -24.22 -46.18
N ASN A 137 -13.11 -22.90 -46.32
CA ASN A 137 -12.47 -22.06 -47.33
C ASN A 137 -11.53 -21.01 -46.73
N ALA A 138 -10.99 -21.28 -45.54
CA ALA A 138 -10.21 -20.31 -44.78
C ALA A 138 -8.96 -19.82 -45.52
N MET A 139 -8.66 -18.53 -45.41
CA MET A 139 -7.40 -17.96 -45.87
C MET A 139 -6.21 -18.65 -45.17
N GLY A 140 -5.10 -18.82 -45.90
CA GLY A 140 -3.82 -19.15 -45.30
C GLY A 140 -3.06 -17.89 -44.88
N VAL A 141 -1.85 -18.09 -44.34
CA VAL A 141 -0.99 -17.01 -43.84
C VAL A 141 -0.63 -15.99 -44.94
N GLU A 142 -0.35 -16.45 -46.16
CA GLU A 142 0.04 -15.57 -47.27
C GLU A 142 -1.14 -14.76 -47.83
N GLU A 143 -2.33 -15.38 -47.91
CA GLU A 143 -3.55 -14.67 -48.31
C GLU A 143 -3.93 -13.61 -47.26
N PHE A 144 -3.79 -13.95 -45.97
CA PHE A 144 -4.01 -13.01 -44.86
C PHE A 144 -3.02 -11.83 -44.88
N LYS A 145 -1.73 -12.08 -45.10
CA LYS A 145 -0.71 -11.01 -45.24
C LYS A 145 -1.04 -10.08 -46.40
N THR A 146 -1.40 -10.65 -47.55
CA THR A 146 -1.77 -9.88 -48.74
C THR A 146 -2.97 -8.98 -48.45
N ALA A 147 -4.00 -9.52 -47.79
CA ALA A 147 -5.17 -8.76 -47.37
C ALA A 147 -4.80 -7.57 -46.47
N LEU A 148 -3.98 -7.79 -45.45
CA LEU A 148 -3.59 -6.76 -44.50
C LEU A 148 -2.65 -5.68 -45.06
N SER A 149 -1.86 -6.02 -46.07
CA SER A 149 -0.97 -5.06 -46.76
C SER A 149 -1.68 -4.18 -47.81
N GLY A 150 -2.95 -4.47 -48.11
CA GLY A 150 -3.76 -3.77 -49.10
C GLY A 150 -4.55 -2.57 -48.55
N ASP A 151 -5.59 -2.15 -49.29
CA ASP A 151 -6.51 -1.11 -48.81
C ASP A 151 -7.41 -1.66 -47.71
N LEU A 152 -7.11 -1.31 -46.46
CA LEU A 152 -7.82 -1.80 -45.28
C LEU A 152 -9.26 -1.27 -45.17
N THR A 153 -9.64 -0.24 -45.93
CA THR A 153 -11.03 0.27 -45.91
C THR A 153 -12.05 -0.77 -46.36
N GLN A 154 -11.62 -1.73 -47.19
CA GLN A 154 -12.48 -2.85 -47.62
C GLN A 154 -12.85 -3.79 -46.47
N PHE A 155 -12.15 -3.71 -45.34
CA PHE A 155 -12.34 -4.55 -44.16
C PHE A 155 -12.87 -3.79 -42.94
N ALA A 156 -13.30 -2.53 -43.09
CA ALA A 156 -13.73 -1.69 -41.96
C ALA A 156 -14.90 -2.30 -41.14
N GLU A 157 -15.72 -3.15 -41.78
CA GLU A 157 -16.84 -3.87 -41.17
C GLU A 157 -16.53 -5.37 -40.96
N ASN A 158 -15.31 -5.81 -41.29
CA ASN A 158 -14.93 -7.21 -41.21
C ASN A 158 -14.18 -7.55 -39.91
N THR A 159 -14.28 -8.81 -39.51
CA THR A 159 -13.47 -9.41 -38.44
C THR A 159 -12.71 -10.60 -39.01
N PHE A 160 -11.39 -10.56 -38.91
CA PHE A 160 -10.56 -11.73 -39.14
C PHE A 160 -10.63 -12.65 -37.92
N ARG A 161 -11.12 -13.88 -38.10
CA ARG A 161 -11.07 -14.94 -37.08
C ARG A 161 -9.94 -15.89 -37.40
N LEU A 162 -8.97 -15.95 -36.51
CA LEU A 162 -7.76 -16.71 -36.70
C LEU A 162 -7.78 -17.96 -35.83
N GLN A 163 -7.44 -19.09 -36.46
CA GLN A 163 -7.12 -20.31 -35.74
C GLN A 163 -6.01 -20.04 -34.71
N SER A 164 -6.07 -20.66 -33.54
CA SER A 164 -4.96 -20.71 -32.60
C SER A 164 -3.70 -21.32 -33.25
N GLY A 165 -2.54 -20.88 -32.80
CA GLY A 165 -1.25 -21.23 -33.42
C GLY A 165 -0.43 -20.01 -33.81
N THR A 166 0.76 -20.26 -34.34
CA THR A 166 1.77 -19.22 -34.61
C THR A 166 1.77 -18.79 -36.07
N TYR A 167 1.51 -17.51 -36.31
CA TYR A 167 1.53 -16.87 -37.62
C TYR A 167 2.86 -16.15 -37.79
N ALA A 168 3.75 -16.73 -38.60
CA ALA A 168 5.00 -16.09 -39.01
C ALA A 168 4.72 -15.11 -40.15
N LEU A 169 4.84 -13.81 -39.89
CA LEU A 169 4.48 -12.77 -40.86
C LEU A 169 5.58 -12.45 -41.89
N GLY A 170 6.77 -13.06 -41.76
CA GLY A 170 7.88 -12.97 -42.72
C GLY A 170 9.06 -12.15 -42.22
N ASP A 171 10.01 -11.86 -43.10
CA ASP A 171 11.30 -11.20 -42.80
C ASP A 171 11.23 -9.66 -42.73
N ALA A 172 10.03 -9.10 -42.53
CA ALA A 172 9.81 -7.66 -42.39
C ALA A 172 8.50 -7.40 -41.62
N PRO A 173 8.35 -6.24 -40.95
CA PRO A 173 7.10 -5.90 -40.27
C PRO A 173 5.95 -5.78 -41.26
N LEU A 174 4.77 -6.30 -40.90
CA LEU A 174 3.57 -6.17 -41.71
C LEU A 174 2.95 -4.78 -41.54
N ALA A 175 2.90 -4.00 -42.62
CA ALA A 175 2.35 -2.65 -42.59
C ALA A 175 0.82 -2.65 -42.57
N LEU A 176 0.24 -2.04 -41.52
CA LEU A 176 -1.19 -1.79 -41.36
C LEU A 176 -1.44 -0.29 -41.58
N ASN A 177 -1.85 0.07 -42.79
CA ASN A 177 -1.98 1.46 -43.23
C ASN A 177 -3.45 1.83 -43.43
N GLY A 178 -3.94 2.84 -42.72
CA GLY A 178 -5.31 3.33 -42.85
C GLY A 178 -5.41 4.65 -43.62
N SER A 179 -6.36 4.74 -44.55
CA SER A 179 -6.58 5.91 -45.42
C SER A 179 -7.82 6.73 -45.04
N ALA A 180 -8.70 6.22 -44.18
CA ALA A 180 -9.98 6.81 -43.83
C ALA A 180 -10.19 6.92 -42.31
N GLU A 181 -10.84 7.99 -41.88
CA GLU A 181 -11.16 8.23 -40.47
C GLU A 181 -12.19 7.21 -39.98
N GLY A 182 -11.87 6.46 -38.92
CA GLY A 182 -12.77 5.46 -38.33
C GLY A 182 -12.73 4.06 -38.95
N ALA A 183 -11.78 3.75 -39.84
CA ALA A 183 -11.58 2.38 -40.31
C ALA A 183 -11.10 1.47 -39.16
N LEU A 184 -11.98 0.57 -38.70
CA LEU A 184 -11.71 -0.36 -37.60
C LEU A 184 -11.40 -1.77 -38.14
N LEU A 185 -10.12 -2.15 -38.09
CA LEU A 185 -9.65 -3.49 -38.40
C LEU A 185 -9.76 -4.37 -37.15
N ARG A 186 -10.55 -5.45 -37.22
CA ARG A 186 -10.71 -6.39 -36.10
C ARG A 186 -9.98 -7.71 -36.38
N ILE A 187 -9.07 -8.08 -35.49
CA ILE A 187 -8.29 -9.31 -35.53
C ILE A 187 -8.57 -10.10 -34.25
N SER A 188 -9.29 -11.21 -34.38
CA SER A 188 -9.69 -12.06 -33.26
C SER A 188 -9.04 -13.43 -33.36
N GLY A 189 -8.21 -13.76 -32.36
CA GLY A 189 -7.48 -15.02 -32.28
C GLY A 189 -8.09 -16.07 -31.35
N GLY A 190 -7.44 -17.23 -31.30
CA GLY A 190 -7.77 -18.29 -30.35
C GLY A 190 -9.03 -19.07 -30.71
N PHE A 191 -9.19 -19.41 -31.99
CA PHE A 191 -10.25 -20.29 -32.48
C PHE A 191 -9.69 -21.66 -32.89
N SER A 192 -10.50 -22.70 -32.74
CA SER A 192 -10.24 -24.01 -33.34
C SER A 192 -10.52 -23.94 -34.86
N PRO A 193 -10.02 -24.89 -35.66
CA PRO A 193 -10.34 -24.98 -37.10
C PRO A 193 -11.84 -25.14 -37.41
N THR A 194 -12.67 -25.37 -36.39
CA THR A 194 -14.13 -25.51 -36.51
C THR A 194 -14.89 -24.35 -35.86
N GLY A 195 -14.22 -23.27 -35.46
CA GLY A 195 -14.85 -22.04 -34.94
C GLY A 195 -15.09 -21.98 -33.44
N GLY A 196 -14.83 -23.06 -32.70
CA GLY A 196 -14.90 -23.03 -31.24
C GLY A 196 -13.75 -22.25 -30.62
N VAL A 197 -14.03 -21.42 -29.62
CA VAL A 197 -13.03 -20.65 -28.86
C VAL A 197 -12.10 -21.59 -28.07
N THR A 198 -10.78 -21.38 -28.13
CA THR A 198 -9.75 -22.22 -27.48
C THR A 198 -9.02 -21.50 -26.36
N SER A 199 -8.47 -22.22 -25.38
CA SER A 199 -7.58 -21.64 -24.36
C SER A 199 -6.30 -21.04 -24.96
N ASP A 200 -5.83 -21.60 -26.07
CA ASP A 200 -4.59 -21.16 -26.72
C ASP A 200 -4.85 -19.88 -27.54
N PRO A 201 -4.00 -18.85 -27.41
CA PRO A 201 -4.12 -17.64 -28.21
C PRO A 201 -3.66 -17.87 -29.66
N THR A 202 -4.00 -16.93 -30.53
CA THR A 202 -3.28 -16.79 -31.80
C THR A 202 -2.02 -15.99 -31.56
N VAL A 203 -0.86 -16.52 -31.96
CA VAL A 203 0.44 -15.91 -31.74
C VAL A 203 0.94 -15.23 -33.01
N PHE A 204 1.17 -13.93 -32.96
CA PHE A 204 1.98 -13.20 -33.93
C PHE A 204 3.39 -13.08 -33.36
N SER A 205 4.32 -13.84 -33.92
CA SER A 205 5.72 -13.80 -33.50
C SER A 205 6.52 -12.92 -34.44
N GLY A 206 7.34 -12.02 -33.90
CA GLY A 206 8.39 -11.36 -34.65
C GLY A 206 9.51 -12.33 -35.04
N ASP A 207 10.44 -11.84 -35.87
CA ASP A 207 11.70 -12.51 -36.19
C ASP A 207 12.85 -11.95 -35.33
N ASN A 208 14.10 -12.36 -35.62
CA ASN A 208 15.28 -11.91 -34.89
C ASN A 208 15.82 -10.53 -35.33
N ALA A 209 15.17 -9.85 -36.28
CA ALA A 209 15.68 -8.61 -36.89
C ALA A 209 14.65 -7.46 -36.93
N HIS A 210 13.35 -7.74 -36.81
CA HIS A 210 12.27 -6.82 -37.16
C HIS A 210 11.09 -6.88 -36.18
N GLY A 211 10.33 -5.79 -36.13
CA GLY A 211 9.03 -5.71 -35.47
C GLY A 211 7.94 -6.54 -36.15
N ILE A 212 6.78 -6.67 -35.51
CA ILE A 212 5.65 -7.49 -36.02
C ILE A 212 4.79 -6.68 -37.00
N PHE A 213 4.33 -5.52 -36.56
CA PHE A 213 3.46 -4.62 -37.33
C PHE A 213 4.05 -3.21 -37.34
N THR A 214 3.81 -2.48 -38.42
CA THR A 214 3.95 -1.01 -38.45
C THR A 214 2.59 -0.40 -38.68
N PHE A 215 2.21 0.59 -37.88
CA PHE A 215 0.92 1.27 -37.97
C PHE A 215 1.13 2.67 -38.55
N SER A 216 0.36 3.06 -39.56
CA SER A 216 0.42 4.43 -40.07
C SER A 216 -0.90 4.91 -40.67
N GLY A 217 -1.09 6.22 -40.69
CA GLY A 217 -2.31 6.84 -41.21
C GLY A 217 -3.48 6.75 -40.24
N LYS A 218 -4.70 7.01 -40.76
CA LYS A 218 -5.93 7.00 -39.95
C LYS A 218 -6.42 5.58 -39.81
N ILE A 219 -6.09 4.92 -38.69
CA ILE A 219 -6.44 3.51 -38.46
C ILE A 219 -6.76 3.23 -36.99
N HIS A 220 -7.78 2.40 -36.76
CA HIS A 220 -8.04 1.76 -35.48
C HIS A 220 -7.89 0.24 -35.67
N VAL A 221 -6.96 -0.39 -34.94
CA VAL A 221 -6.78 -1.84 -34.96
C VAL A 221 -7.14 -2.44 -33.62
N LEU A 222 -8.09 -3.37 -33.59
CA LEU A 222 -8.48 -4.12 -32.42
C LEU A 222 -7.94 -5.56 -32.50
N PHE A 223 -7.06 -5.91 -31.57
CA PHE A 223 -6.62 -7.27 -31.33
C PHE A 223 -7.40 -7.89 -30.17
N THR A 224 -8.01 -9.04 -30.38
CA THR A 224 -8.71 -9.80 -29.35
C THR A 224 -8.13 -11.21 -29.25
N ARG A 225 -7.71 -11.66 -28.07
CA ARG A 225 -7.13 -13.01 -27.84
C ARG A 225 -5.89 -13.31 -28.69
N CYS A 226 -5.06 -12.28 -28.87
CA CYS A 226 -3.83 -12.37 -29.64
C CYS A 226 -2.62 -12.25 -28.69
N ALA A 227 -1.57 -13.02 -28.97
CA ALA A 227 -0.27 -12.85 -28.35
C ALA A 227 0.70 -12.25 -29.39
N LEU A 228 1.09 -10.99 -29.18
CA LEU A 228 2.08 -10.30 -30.00
C LEU A 228 3.41 -10.43 -29.25
N GLN A 229 4.39 -11.11 -29.85
CA GLN A 229 5.59 -11.46 -29.08
C GLN A 229 6.88 -11.65 -29.87
N ASN A 230 7.99 -11.72 -29.12
CA ASN A 230 9.33 -12.14 -29.56
C ASN A 230 9.88 -11.30 -30.72
N THR A 231 10.35 -10.10 -30.43
CA THR A 231 10.98 -9.22 -31.43
C THR A 231 12.15 -8.44 -30.82
N PRO A 232 13.22 -8.15 -31.58
CA PRO A 232 14.29 -7.26 -31.15
C PRO A 232 13.90 -5.76 -31.22
N CYS A 233 12.61 -5.46 -31.33
CA CYS A 233 12.04 -4.12 -31.36
C CYS A 233 11.00 -3.98 -30.24
N SER A 234 10.41 -2.79 -30.10
CA SER A 234 9.11 -2.66 -29.42
C SER A 234 8.10 -3.58 -30.10
N VAL A 235 7.31 -4.33 -29.33
CA VAL A 235 6.25 -5.17 -29.89
C VAL A 235 5.19 -4.30 -30.60
N ILE A 236 4.88 -3.15 -30.03
CA ILE A 236 3.98 -2.14 -30.59
C ILE A 236 4.66 -0.77 -30.52
N THR A 237 4.70 -0.06 -31.65
CA THR A 237 5.17 1.34 -31.72
C THR A 237 4.03 2.22 -32.19
N LEU A 238 3.77 3.31 -31.45
CA LEU A 238 2.80 4.34 -31.79
C LEU A 238 3.52 5.69 -31.89
N ASP A 239 3.66 6.19 -33.11
CA ASP A 239 4.35 7.44 -33.46
C ASP A 239 3.54 8.36 -34.40
N ASP A 240 2.36 7.92 -34.84
CA ASP A 240 1.38 8.72 -35.59
C ASP A 240 0.15 9.02 -34.70
N PRO A 241 -0.24 10.31 -34.52
CA PRO A 241 -1.39 10.69 -33.70
C PRO A 241 -2.74 10.17 -34.21
N ASN A 242 -2.82 9.68 -35.45
CA ASN A 242 -4.05 9.15 -36.04
C ASN A 242 -4.20 7.63 -35.90
N VAL A 243 -3.23 6.96 -35.26
CA VAL A 243 -3.26 5.53 -35.00
C VAL A 243 -3.88 5.27 -33.64
N THR A 244 -4.85 4.36 -33.60
CA THR A 244 -5.36 3.75 -32.37
C THR A 244 -5.14 2.24 -32.42
N VAL A 245 -4.51 1.70 -31.38
CA VAL A 245 -4.41 0.25 -31.18
C VAL A 245 -5.19 -0.11 -29.92
N GLU A 246 -6.10 -1.07 -30.05
CA GLU A 246 -6.87 -1.63 -28.95
C GLU A 246 -6.48 -3.08 -28.73
N LEU A 247 -6.20 -3.43 -27.48
CA LEU A 247 -5.87 -4.78 -27.04
C LEU A 247 -6.95 -5.27 -26.08
N ASN A 248 -7.56 -6.40 -26.40
CA ASN A 248 -8.54 -7.06 -25.54
C ASN A 248 -8.12 -8.51 -25.29
N ARG A 249 -8.00 -8.94 -24.03
CA ARG A 249 -7.63 -10.33 -23.70
C ARG A 249 -6.37 -10.80 -24.42
N SER A 250 -5.41 -9.89 -24.58
CA SER A 250 -4.24 -10.10 -25.41
C SER A 250 -2.97 -10.10 -24.58
N THR A 251 -1.86 -10.52 -25.18
CA THR A 251 -0.54 -10.52 -24.54
C THR A 251 0.45 -9.79 -25.43
N VAL A 252 1.29 -8.96 -24.81
CA VAL A 252 2.41 -8.25 -25.43
C VAL A 252 3.68 -8.65 -24.70
N SER A 253 4.58 -9.38 -25.35
CA SER A 253 5.73 -9.96 -24.64
C SER A 253 7.00 -10.17 -25.44
N GLY A 254 8.15 -10.23 -24.77
CA GLY A 254 9.41 -10.58 -25.41
C GLY A 254 9.93 -9.54 -26.40
N GLY A 255 9.45 -8.30 -26.32
CA GLY A 255 10.04 -7.18 -27.06
C GLY A 255 11.27 -6.64 -26.34
N LYS A 256 12.29 -6.27 -27.12
CA LYS A 256 13.60 -5.86 -26.61
C LYS A 256 14.11 -4.64 -27.34
N THR A 257 14.24 -3.49 -26.68
CA THR A 257 14.71 -2.27 -27.35
C THR A 257 15.34 -1.27 -26.36
N GLU A 258 15.59 -0.04 -26.80
CA GLU A 258 16.06 1.04 -25.93
C GLU A 258 14.94 1.57 -25.03
N ARG A 259 13.73 1.75 -25.57
CA ARG A 259 12.56 2.29 -24.87
C ARG A 259 11.28 1.56 -25.26
N GLY A 260 10.47 1.19 -24.28
CA GLY A 260 9.16 0.58 -24.54
C GLY A 260 9.31 -0.80 -25.15
N GLY A 261 9.90 -1.73 -24.39
CA GLY A 261 10.12 -3.13 -24.82
C GLY A 261 8.83 -3.76 -25.35
N GLY A 262 7.74 -3.68 -24.59
CA GLY A 262 6.42 -4.09 -25.06
C GLY A 262 5.80 -3.03 -25.96
N VAL A 263 5.58 -1.82 -25.42
CA VAL A 263 4.94 -0.72 -26.15
C VAL A 263 5.76 0.56 -26.03
N ASN A 264 5.98 1.23 -27.15
CA ASN A 264 6.57 2.56 -27.22
C ASN A 264 5.55 3.56 -27.78
N ILE A 265 5.09 4.49 -26.94
CA ILE A 265 4.09 5.52 -27.28
C ILE A 265 4.76 6.89 -27.30
N THR A 266 5.00 7.39 -28.50
CA THR A 266 5.49 8.77 -28.75
C THR A 266 4.40 9.65 -29.37
N ALA A 267 3.42 9.04 -30.05
CA ALA A 267 2.13 9.61 -30.43
C ALA A 267 1.07 8.50 -30.50
N GLY A 268 -0.16 8.84 -30.94
CA GLY A 268 -1.25 7.87 -31.11
C GLY A 268 -1.95 7.46 -29.81
N THR A 269 -2.78 6.43 -29.87
CA THR A 269 -3.59 5.96 -28.74
C THR A 269 -3.44 4.46 -28.54
N LEU A 270 -3.10 4.03 -27.31
CA LEU A 270 -3.23 2.64 -26.87
C LEU A 270 -4.39 2.51 -25.89
N ILE A 271 -5.33 1.63 -26.19
CA ILE A 271 -6.39 1.20 -25.28
C ILE A 271 -6.15 -0.26 -24.95
N ALA A 272 -5.89 -0.60 -23.69
CA ALA A 272 -5.68 -1.97 -23.28
C ALA A 272 -6.69 -2.39 -22.21
N ASN A 273 -7.43 -3.45 -22.51
CA ASN A 273 -8.40 -4.07 -21.63
C ASN A 273 -8.04 -5.55 -21.42
N ASN A 274 -7.97 -5.97 -20.15
CA ASN A 274 -7.70 -7.36 -19.79
C ASN A 274 -6.47 -7.93 -20.52
N THR A 275 -5.40 -7.13 -20.59
CA THR A 275 -4.22 -7.42 -21.40
C THR A 275 -3.00 -7.55 -20.50
N THR A 276 -2.12 -8.48 -20.87
CA THR A 276 -0.86 -8.72 -20.16
C THR A 276 0.33 -8.19 -20.96
N PHE A 277 1.12 -7.32 -20.34
CA PHE A 277 2.42 -6.88 -20.84
C PHE A 277 3.50 -7.57 -20.03
N SER A 278 4.21 -8.54 -20.61
CA SER A 278 5.17 -9.34 -19.84
C SER A 278 6.48 -9.70 -20.52
N ASN A 279 7.52 -9.95 -19.74
CA ASN A 279 8.82 -10.40 -20.25
C ASN A 279 9.41 -9.47 -21.32
N ASN A 280 9.13 -8.17 -21.22
CA ASN A 280 9.68 -7.17 -22.13
C ASN A 280 10.87 -6.46 -21.49
N GLU A 281 11.82 -6.07 -22.32
CA GLU A 281 13.12 -5.53 -21.89
C GLU A 281 13.41 -4.21 -22.61
N ALA A 282 13.72 -3.17 -21.83
CA ALA A 282 14.23 -1.90 -22.35
C ALA A 282 15.61 -1.62 -21.76
N THR A 283 16.56 -1.10 -22.52
CA THR A 283 17.86 -0.73 -21.95
C THR A 283 17.82 0.60 -21.19
N GLU A 284 16.86 1.49 -21.50
CA GLU A 284 16.69 2.80 -20.86
C GLU A 284 15.36 2.89 -20.10
N GLU A 285 14.21 2.97 -20.78
CA GLU A 285 12.94 3.38 -20.13
C GLU A 285 11.77 2.50 -20.55
N GLY A 286 10.94 2.08 -19.58
CA GLY A 286 9.67 1.41 -19.82
C GLY A 286 9.85 0.01 -20.40
N GLY A 287 10.16 -0.98 -19.55
CA GLY A 287 10.37 -2.35 -19.99
C GLY A 287 9.11 -2.91 -20.66
N GLY A 288 7.97 -2.81 -19.95
CA GLY A 288 6.66 -3.13 -20.50
C GLY A 288 6.14 -2.00 -21.40
N ILE A 289 5.99 -0.80 -20.85
CA ILE A 289 5.39 0.35 -21.55
C ILE A 289 6.24 1.60 -21.34
N TYR A 290 6.57 2.27 -22.44
CA TYR A 290 7.11 3.62 -22.42
C TYR A 290 6.08 4.59 -23.00
N ALA A 291 5.67 5.58 -22.21
CA ALA A 291 4.72 6.60 -22.62
C ALA A 291 5.36 7.99 -22.50
N ALA A 292 5.72 8.58 -23.65
CA ALA A 292 6.27 9.94 -23.77
C ALA A 292 5.35 10.91 -24.54
N GLY A 293 4.34 10.40 -25.24
CA GLY A 293 3.28 11.17 -25.90
C GLY A 293 2.04 10.32 -26.15
N GLY A 294 1.04 10.88 -26.84
CA GLY A 294 -0.20 10.16 -27.20
C GLY A 294 -1.26 10.07 -26.09
N THR A 295 -2.00 8.97 -26.06
CA THR A 295 -2.98 8.60 -25.02
C THR A 295 -2.80 7.14 -24.62
N LEU A 296 -2.90 6.84 -23.32
CA LEU A 296 -2.77 5.50 -22.76
C LEU A 296 -3.93 5.23 -21.80
N GLU A 297 -4.76 4.25 -22.12
CA GLU A 297 -5.86 3.80 -21.28
C GLU A 297 -5.63 2.34 -20.87
N LEU A 298 -5.61 2.07 -19.57
CA LEU A 298 -5.38 0.74 -19.02
C LEU A 298 -6.54 0.33 -18.10
N SER A 299 -7.11 -0.84 -18.37
CA SER A 299 -8.22 -1.41 -17.61
C SER A 299 -8.03 -2.90 -17.43
N SER A 300 -8.04 -3.38 -16.18
CA SER A 300 -7.85 -4.81 -15.87
C SER A 300 -6.55 -5.40 -16.43
N CYS A 301 -5.51 -4.57 -16.58
CA CYS A 301 -4.25 -5.00 -17.19
C CYS A 301 -3.26 -5.53 -16.15
N THR A 302 -2.41 -6.45 -16.58
CA THR A 302 -1.26 -6.92 -15.79
C THR A 302 0.03 -6.55 -16.53
N ILE A 303 0.92 -5.84 -15.84
CA ILE A 303 2.26 -5.50 -16.32
C ILE A 303 3.23 -6.27 -15.44
N SER A 304 3.86 -7.33 -15.96
CA SER A 304 4.68 -8.22 -15.14
C SER A 304 6.00 -8.67 -15.76
N ASP A 305 7.00 -8.97 -14.93
CA ASP A 305 8.26 -9.57 -15.37
C ASP A 305 8.98 -8.75 -16.45
N ASN A 306 8.75 -7.43 -16.48
CA ASN A 306 9.41 -6.53 -17.41
C ASN A 306 10.63 -5.89 -16.75
N THR A 307 11.66 -5.59 -17.55
CA THR A 307 12.90 -5.01 -17.04
C THR A 307 13.32 -3.78 -17.81
N ALA A 308 13.77 -2.75 -17.09
CA ALA A 308 14.34 -1.54 -17.68
C ALA A 308 15.46 -0.95 -16.82
N LYS A 309 16.10 0.12 -17.28
CA LYS A 309 16.89 0.97 -16.39
C LYS A 309 15.97 1.81 -15.51
N ASN A 310 14.97 2.48 -16.08
CA ASN A 310 13.91 3.18 -15.35
C ASN A 310 12.52 2.68 -15.79
N GLY A 311 11.63 2.46 -14.83
CA GLY A 311 10.27 1.99 -15.11
C GLY A 311 10.26 0.56 -15.64
N GLY A 312 10.61 -0.41 -14.79
CA GLY A 312 10.69 -1.82 -15.19
C GLY A 312 9.40 -2.28 -15.85
N GLY A 313 8.26 -2.04 -15.19
CA GLY A 313 6.93 -2.22 -15.77
C GLY A 313 6.57 -1.10 -16.74
N MET A 314 6.56 0.14 -16.25
CA MET A 314 6.18 1.31 -17.05
C MET A 314 7.01 2.54 -16.72
N ALA A 315 7.39 3.30 -17.74
CA ALA A 315 7.93 4.66 -17.60
C ALA A 315 6.96 5.67 -18.20
N TYR A 316 6.49 6.58 -17.37
CA TYR A 316 5.53 7.62 -17.70
C TYR A 316 6.20 8.99 -17.69
N MET A 317 6.44 9.51 -18.88
CA MET A 317 7.22 10.74 -19.14
C MET A 317 6.36 11.86 -19.77
N ALA A 318 5.10 11.58 -20.11
CA ALA A 318 4.35 12.30 -21.13
C ALA A 318 3.37 13.38 -20.66
N LYS A 319 2.95 14.22 -21.62
CA LYS A 319 1.71 15.03 -21.56
C LYS A 319 0.44 14.24 -21.91
N THR A 320 0.42 12.95 -21.67
CA THR A 320 -0.74 12.09 -21.98
C THR A 320 -1.81 12.24 -20.91
N ASN A 321 -3.04 11.82 -21.23
CA ASN A 321 -3.99 11.39 -20.22
C ASN A 321 -3.75 9.90 -19.97
N LEU A 322 -3.27 9.56 -18.78
CA LEU A 322 -3.25 8.17 -18.31
C LEU A 322 -4.51 7.96 -17.48
N VAL A 323 -5.41 7.11 -17.95
CA VAL A 323 -6.67 6.80 -17.26
C VAL A 323 -6.61 5.37 -16.77
N PHE A 324 -6.67 5.22 -15.44
CA PHE A 324 -6.98 3.94 -14.80
C PHE A 324 -8.48 3.89 -14.51
N SER A 325 -9.12 2.78 -14.82
CA SER A 325 -10.51 2.57 -14.45
C SER A 325 -10.60 2.15 -12.97
N GLU A 326 -11.36 2.90 -12.16
CA GLU A 326 -11.54 2.59 -10.73
C GLU A 326 -12.18 1.20 -10.51
N GLU A 327 -13.00 0.75 -11.45
CA GLU A 327 -13.67 -0.57 -11.43
C GLU A 327 -12.74 -1.71 -11.87
N ASN A 328 -11.62 -1.40 -12.52
CA ASN A 328 -10.80 -2.36 -13.24
C ASN A 328 -9.31 -2.12 -12.98
N PRO A 329 -8.83 -2.51 -11.79
CA PRO A 329 -7.50 -2.15 -11.31
C PRO A 329 -6.38 -2.74 -12.18
N VAL A 330 -5.28 -2.01 -12.25
CA VAL A 330 -4.05 -2.45 -12.93
C VAL A 330 -3.08 -3.05 -11.92
N VAL A 331 -2.41 -4.13 -12.32
CA VAL A 331 -1.43 -4.84 -11.51
C VAL A 331 -0.04 -4.69 -12.12
N PHE A 332 0.90 -4.18 -11.35
CA PHE A 332 2.33 -4.15 -11.63
C PHE A 332 3.02 -5.22 -10.77
N SER A 333 3.48 -6.32 -11.38
CA SER A 333 4.02 -7.46 -10.63
C SER A 333 5.41 -7.87 -11.07
N ALA A 334 6.33 -8.12 -10.14
CA ALA A 334 7.64 -8.73 -10.45
C ALA A 334 8.48 -7.99 -11.52
N ASN A 335 8.25 -6.69 -11.72
CA ASN A 335 9.03 -5.90 -12.65
C ASN A 335 10.35 -5.44 -12.02
N GLY A 336 11.39 -5.24 -12.83
CA GLY A 336 12.74 -4.89 -12.39
C GLY A 336 13.28 -3.61 -13.03
N ALA A 337 13.80 -2.68 -12.21
CA ALA A 337 14.52 -1.50 -12.66
C ALA A 337 15.96 -1.50 -12.14
N LYS A 338 16.93 -1.11 -12.99
CA LYS A 338 18.33 -0.91 -12.57
C LYS A 338 18.55 0.39 -11.80
N GLU A 339 17.68 1.38 -12.00
CA GLU A 339 17.78 2.68 -11.34
C GLU A 339 16.48 2.97 -10.59
N GLU A 340 15.36 3.21 -11.28
CA GLU A 340 14.18 3.73 -10.59
C GLU A 340 12.85 3.14 -11.06
N GLY A 341 11.91 2.98 -10.11
CA GLY A 341 10.54 2.59 -10.40
C GLY A 341 10.47 1.16 -10.94
N GLY A 342 10.64 0.16 -10.06
CA GLY A 342 10.54 -1.25 -10.48
C GLY A 342 9.22 -1.52 -11.18
N GLY A 343 8.10 -1.12 -10.58
CA GLY A 343 6.77 -1.15 -11.21
C GLY A 343 6.55 0.03 -12.15
N LEU A 344 6.57 1.24 -11.61
CA LEU A 344 6.31 2.49 -12.34
C LEU A 344 7.36 3.55 -12.02
N TYR A 345 7.94 4.14 -13.07
CA TYR A 345 8.69 5.39 -13.01
C TYR A 345 7.84 6.53 -13.54
N TYR A 346 7.50 7.49 -12.68
CA TYR A 346 6.71 8.66 -13.00
C TYR A 346 7.59 9.92 -12.99
N CYS A 347 7.81 10.48 -14.18
CA CYS A 347 8.64 11.67 -14.39
C CYS A 347 8.01 12.56 -15.46
N ALA A 348 6.72 12.90 -15.30
CA ALA A 348 6.00 13.75 -16.22
C ALA A 348 5.56 15.07 -15.57
N ASP A 349 5.14 16.02 -16.40
CA ASP A 349 4.60 17.32 -15.95
C ASP A 349 3.06 17.32 -15.81
N THR A 350 2.41 16.21 -16.14
CA THR A 350 0.96 15.99 -16.03
C THR A 350 0.61 15.24 -14.77
N ASN A 351 -0.62 15.41 -14.27
CA ASN A 351 -1.10 14.66 -13.11
C ASN A 351 -1.19 13.16 -13.41
N LEU A 352 -1.08 12.36 -12.36
CA LEU A 352 -1.26 10.92 -12.39
C LEU A 352 -2.24 10.52 -11.29
N ASP A 353 -3.36 9.92 -11.69
CA ASP A 353 -4.37 9.39 -10.78
C ASP A 353 -4.30 7.86 -10.80
N LEU A 354 -3.92 7.25 -9.68
CA LEU A 354 -3.89 5.81 -9.46
C LEU A 354 -5.03 5.43 -8.52
N SER A 355 -5.98 4.65 -9.00
CA SER A 355 -7.10 4.14 -8.20
C SER A 355 -7.10 2.63 -8.17
N CYS A 356 -7.13 2.04 -6.98
CA CYS A 356 -7.21 0.59 -6.76
C CYS A 356 -6.04 -0.23 -7.36
N CYS A 357 -4.95 0.41 -7.80
CA CYS A 357 -3.83 -0.29 -8.42
C CYS A 357 -3.04 -1.14 -7.41
N THR A 358 -2.47 -2.24 -7.89
CA THR A 358 -1.59 -3.10 -7.09
C THR A 358 -0.17 -3.10 -7.64
N PHE A 359 0.80 -2.85 -6.77
CA PHE A 359 2.23 -2.96 -7.04
C PHE A 359 2.78 -4.06 -6.14
N ASN A 360 3.12 -5.22 -6.70
CA ASN A 360 3.62 -6.35 -5.91
C ASN A 360 4.94 -6.92 -6.41
N ASN A 361 5.85 -7.21 -5.47
CA ASN A 361 7.13 -7.86 -5.76
C ASN A 361 7.99 -7.14 -6.83
N ASN A 362 7.79 -5.84 -7.03
CA ASN A 362 8.61 -5.08 -7.97
C ASN A 362 9.93 -4.69 -7.31
N LYS A 363 10.99 -4.63 -8.12
CA LYS A 363 12.37 -4.45 -7.65
C LYS A 363 13.04 -3.28 -8.33
N SER A 364 13.70 -2.43 -7.56
CA SER A 364 14.60 -1.39 -8.03
C SER A 364 15.99 -1.54 -7.40
N GLU A 365 17.05 -1.46 -8.20
CA GLU A 365 18.43 -1.42 -7.71
C GLU A 365 18.85 -0.04 -7.19
N ALA A 366 18.01 1.00 -7.34
CA ALA A 366 18.13 2.23 -6.59
C ALA A 366 16.83 2.62 -5.86
N ASN A 367 15.91 3.33 -6.50
CA ASN A 367 14.78 3.97 -5.79
C ASN A 367 13.41 3.47 -6.26
N GLY A 368 12.44 3.41 -5.34
CA GLY A 368 11.03 3.16 -5.64
C GLY A 368 10.81 1.76 -6.19
N GLY A 369 10.74 0.74 -5.33
CA GLY A 369 10.55 -0.64 -5.76
C GLY A 369 9.24 -0.81 -6.52
N GLY A 370 8.12 -0.33 -5.94
CA GLY A 370 6.83 -0.25 -6.60
C GLY A 370 6.72 0.96 -7.52
N LEU A 371 6.91 2.16 -6.97
CA LEU A 371 6.76 3.44 -7.66
C LEU A 371 7.94 4.38 -7.33
N SER A 372 8.52 5.01 -8.36
CA SER A 372 9.38 6.18 -8.18
C SER A 372 8.69 7.39 -8.80
N ASN A 373 8.42 8.40 -7.98
CA ASN A 373 7.80 9.65 -8.38
C ASN A 373 8.84 10.78 -8.34
N LYS A 374 9.25 11.24 -9.53
CA LYS A 374 10.10 12.41 -9.76
C LYS A 374 9.42 13.46 -10.63
N ALA A 375 8.11 13.34 -10.74
CA ALA A 375 7.30 14.19 -11.59
C ALA A 375 7.27 15.63 -11.08
N SER A 376 6.88 16.53 -11.97
CA SER A 376 6.43 17.87 -11.59
C SER A 376 4.90 17.97 -11.60
N GLY A 377 4.18 16.90 -11.95
CA GLY A 377 2.73 16.77 -11.85
C GLY A 377 2.23 16.37 -10.45
N PHE A 378 0.92 16.48 -10.21
CA PHE A 378 0.31 15.98 -8.96
C PHE A 378 0.04 14.48 -9.07
N LEU A 379 0.50 13.72 -8.07
CA LEU A 379 0.16 12.30 -7.92
C LEU A 379 -0.98 12.14 -6.93
N SER A 380 -2.09 11.52 -7.35
CA SER A 380 -3.12 11.00 -6.46
C SER A 380 -3.09 9.48 -6.49
N ALA A 381 -2.79 8.84 -5.37
CA ALA A 381 -2.90 7.39 -5.21
C ALA A 381 -3.99 7.08 -4.19
N VAL A 382 -5.07 6.46 -4.64
CA VAL A 382 -6.24 6.13 -3.83
C VAL A 382 -6.46 4.62 -3.80
N ALA A 383 -6.64 4.05 -2.61
CA ALA A 383 -6.92 2.63 -2.40
C ALA A 383 -5.91 1.68 -3.09
N CYS A 384 -4.67 2.14 -3.28
CA CYS A 384 -3.62 1.34 -3.92
C CYS A 384 -2.93 0.42 -2.90
N THR A 385 -2.43 -0.72 -3.38
CA THR A 385 -1.66 -1.67 -2.56
C THR A 385 -0.22 -1.76 -3.07
N PHE A 386 0.74 -1.57 -2.17
CA PHE A 386 2.17 -1.80 -2.38
C PHE A 386 2.61 -2.96 -1.49
N ASP A 387 2.84 -4.14 -2.06
CA ASP A 387 3.14 -5.37 -1.33
C ASP A 387 4.46 -6.03 -1.75
N GLY A 388 5.38 -6.22 -0.82
CA GLY A 388 6.60 -7.01 -1.10
C GLY A 388 7.55 -6.36 -2.10
N ASN A 389 7.46 -5.05 -2.34
CA ASN A 389 8.36 -4.36 -3.25
C ASN A 389 9.71 -4.08 -2.59
N PHE A 390 10.77 -4.05 -3.40
CA PHE A 390 12.14 -3.88 -2.94
C PHE A 390 12.84 -2.73 -3.65
N ALA A 391 13.51 -1.86 -2.90
CA ALA A 391 14.45 -0.85 -3.42
C ALA A 391 15.78 -0.97 -2.67
N ALA A 392 16.92 -0.89 -3.37
CA ALA A 392 18.22 -0.99 -2.68
C ALA A 392 18.60 0.29 -1.91
N LEU A 393 18.07 1.45 -2.31
CA LEU A 393 18.35 2.75 -1.72
C LEU A 393 17.15 3.33 -1.00
N PHE A 394 16.12 3.81 -1.69
CA PHE A 394 15.01 4.51 -1.04
C PHE A 394 13.66 4.01 -1.51
N GLY A 395 12.71 3.90 -0.58
CA GLY A 395 11.31 3.71 -0.92
C GLY A 395 11.03 2.30 -1.44
N GLY A 396 11.04 1.30 -0.55
CA GLY A 396 10.77 -0.09 -0.93
C GLY A 396 9.45 -0.21 -1.69
N GLY A 397 8.39 0.38 -1.14
CA GLY A 397 7.13 0.60 -1.85
C GLY A 397 7.23 1.78 -2.81
N VAL A 398 7.48 2.98 -2.26
CA VAL A 398 7.45 4.23 -3.02
C VAL A 398 8.59 5.15 -2.66
N TYR A 399 9.26 5.69 -3.68
CA TYR A 399 10.12 6.85 -3.54
C TYR A 399 9.41 8.08 -4.11
N ASP A 400 9.15 9.09 -3.29
CA ASP A 400 8.45 10.31 -3.67
C ASP A 400 9.38 11.52 -3.52
N ASP A 401 9.93 11.98 -4.63
CA ASP A 401 10.79 13.17 -4.76
C ASP A 401 10.10 14.22 -5.66
N ASN A 402 8.79 14.40 -5.46
CA ASN A 402 7.98 15.31 -6.24
C ASN A 402 8.19 16.77 -5.82
N THR A 403 8.80 17.55 -6.71
CA THR A 403 9.09 18.98 -6.47
C THR A 403 7.90 19.92 -6.72
N ASN A 404 6.73 19.39 -7.10
CA ASN A 404 5.51 20.16 -7.33
C ASN A 404 5.03 20.85 -6.03
N ALA A 405 4.57 22.11 -6.16
CA ALA A 405 3.96 22.87 -5.07
C ALA A 405 2.68 22.24 -4.48
N LYS A 406 1.94 21.45 -5.27
CA LYS A 406 0.78 20.64 -4.87
C LYS A 406 1.20 19.33 -4.19
N GLY A 407 2.37 18.79 -4.53
CA GLY A 407 2.91 17.56 -3.97
C GLY A 407 2.23 16.28 -4.47
N SER A 408 2.16 15.29 -3.60
CA SER A 408 1.55 13.98 -3.83
C SER A 408 0.58 13.63 -2.70
N GLU A 409 -0.44 12.83 -2.99
CA GLU A 409 -1.33 12.26 -1.98
C GLU A 409 -1.46 10.74 -2.10
N TYR A 410 -1.49 10.11 -0.93
CA TYR A 410 -1.77 8.68 -0.75
C TYR A 410 -2.95 8.57 0.20
N VAL A 411 -4.07 8.03 -0.27
CA VAL A 411 -5.34 7.98 0.47
C VAL A 411 -5.86 6.55 0.52
N SER A 412 -6.09 6.02 1.72
CA SER A 412 -6.57 4.64 1.92
C SER A 412 -5.67 3.57 1.28
N CYS A 413 -4.39 3.87 1.11
CA CYS A 413 -3.41 2.93 0.54
C CYS A 413 -2.86 1.97 1.59
N THR A 414 -2.44 0.79 1.14
CA THR A 414 -1.76 -0.20 1.98
C THR A 414 -0.33 -0.39 1.50
N PHE A 415 0.64 -0.14 2.39
CA PHE A 415 2.05 -0.43 2.18
C PHE A 415 2.43 -1.58 3.11
N LYS A 416 2.66 -2.77 2.56
CA LYS A 416 3.00 -3.94 3.37
C LYS A 416 4.19 -4.72 2.84
N ASN A 417 4.98 -5.29 3.74
CA ASN A 417 6.12 -6.16 3.41
C ASN A 417 7.16 -5.54 2.47
N ASN A 418 7.17 -4.22 2.29
CA ASN A 418 8.11 -3.57 1.38
C ASN A 418 9.48 -3.40 2.06
N ASP A 419 10.56 -3.51 1.31
CA ASP A 419 11.93 -3.45 1.80
C ASP A 419 12.73 -2.34 1.09
N GLY A 420 13.09 -1.31 1.84
CA GLY A 420 13.92 -0.17 1.41
C GLY A 420 15.43 -0.48 1.41
N GLY A 421 15.79 -1.76 1.45
CA GLY A 421 17.15 -2.24 1.25
C GLY A 421 18.04 -2.06 2.48
N ILE A 422 19.17 -2.77 2.45
CA ILE A 422 20.23 -2.68 3.45
C ILE A 422 21.50 -2.25 2.72
N ARG A 423 22.28 -1.34 3.31
CA ARG A 423 23.64 -1.09 2.86
C ARG A 423 24.45 -2.39 2.78
N ASP A 424 24.84 -2.79 1.58
CA ASP A 424 25.96 -3.70 1.40
C ASP A 424 27.26 -2.96 1.75
N ALA A 425 28.19 -3.66 2.42
CA ALA A 425 29.44 -3.07 2.93
C ALA A 425 30.34 -2.43 1.84
N GLY A 426 30.03 -2.65 0.56
CA GLY A 426 30.69 -2.05 -0.61
C GLY A 426 29.98 -0.83 -1.23
N SER A 427 28.77 -0.45 -0.78
CA SER A 427 28.04 0.68 -1.37
C SER A 427 28.55 2.04 -0.85
N THR A 428 28.72 2.99 -1.78
CA THR A 428 29.11 4.38 -1.52
C THR A 428 27.92 5.28 -1.14
N SER A 429 26.68 4.83 -1.36
CA SER A 429 25.47 5.55 -0.93
C SER A 429 25.28 5.37 0.57
N ARG A 430 25.11 6.50 1.28
CA ARG A 430 25.17 6.54 2.76
C ARG A 430 23.85 6.22 3.46
N ASN A 431 22.73 6.12 2.74
CA ASN A 431 21.40 6.01 3.34
C ASN A 431 20.56 5.02 2.53
N SER A 432 20.07 3.95 3.17
CA SER A 432 19.01 3.09 2.63
C SER A 432 17.80 3.13 3.57
N GLY A 433 16.58 3.40 3.08
CA GLY A 433 15.44 3.58 3.98
C GLY A 433 14.08 3.91 3.37
N GLY A 434 13.08 4.05 4.26
CA GLY A 434 11.67 4.25 3.91
C GLY A 434 11.06 3.00 3.30
N GLY A 435 11.01 1.90 4.06
CA GLY A 435 10.57 0.60 3.56
C GLY A 435 9.24 0.66 2.84
N GLY A 436 8.26 1.38 3.41
CA GLY A 436 7.02 1.72 2.74
C GLY A 436 7.21 2.90 1.78
N VAL A 437 7.42 4.10 2.32
CA VAL A 437 7.53 5.35 1.55
C VAL A 437 8.77 6.14 1.99
N ALA A 438 9.62 6.50 1.04
CA ALA A 438 10.69 7.47 1.23
C ALA A 438 10.35 8.79 0.55
N MET A 439 10.36 9.87 1.32
CA MET A 439 10.04 11.22 0.87
C MET A 439 11.34 12.00 0.68
N GLY A 440 11.61 12.42 -0.55
CA GLY A 440 12.71 13.29 -0.95
C GLY A 440 12.42 14.74 -0.60
N ALA A 441 12.18 15.58 -1.60
CA ALA A 441 11.73 16.95 -1.44
C ALA A 441 10.23 17.10 -1.78
N GLY A 442 9.59 18.15 -1.26
CA GLY A 442 8.23 18.53 -1.64
C GLY A 442 7.16 18.22 -0.59
N LYS A 443 5.89 18.17 -1.02
CA LYS A 443 4.75 17.96 -0.11
C LYS A 443 4.17 16.57 -0.31
N VAL A 444 3.89 15.88 0.79
CA VAL A 444 3.27 14.56 0.74
C VAL A 444 2.13 14.50 1.75
N LYS A 445 0.93 14.14 1.29
CA LYS A 445 -0.20 13.84 2.15
C LYS A 445 -0.39 12.33 2.21
N ILE A 446 -0.47 11.78 3.41
CA ILE A 446 -0.73 10.36 3.63
C ILE A 446 -1.94 10.26 4.56
N GLN A 447 -3.08 9.83 4.04
CA GLN A 447 -4.34 9.83 4.78
C GLN A 447 -4.97 8.44 4.81
N ALA A 448 -5.43 8.01 5.97
CA ALA A 448 -6.12 6.72 6.16
C ALA A 448 -5.34 5.51 5.63
N CYS A 449 -4.01 5.60 5.58
CA CYS A 449 -3.16 4.54 5.03
C CYS A 449 -2.72 3.55 6.10
N THR A 450 -2.42 2.33 5.68
CA THR A 450 -1.85 1.27 6.53
C THR A 450 -0.43 0.96 6.11
N PHE A 451 0.49 0.96 7.06
CA PHE A 451 1.88 0.55 6.89
C PHE A 451 2.15 -0.68 7.75
N GLU A 452 2.32 -1.84 7.13
CA GLU A 452 2.44 -3.12 7.83
C GLU A 452 3.72 -3.86 7.49
N ASN A 453 4.52 -4.24 8.48
CA ASN A 453 5.70 -5.09 8.28
C ASN A 453 6.64 -4.57 7.19
N ASN A 454 6.78 -3.26 7.03
CA ASN A 454 7.77 -2.71 6.11
C ASN A 454 9.16 -2.71 6.77
N PHE A 455 10.19 -2.86 5.94
CA PHE A 455 11.58 -3.02 6.35
C PHE A 455 12.44 -1.93 5.71
N GLY A 456 13.33 -1.33 6.49
CA GLY A 456 14.33 -0.41 5.96
C GLY A 456 15.55 -0.37 6.88
N GLN A 457 16.74 -0.03 6.38
CA GLN A 457 17.83 0.26 7.30
C GLN A 457 17.53 1.50 8.14
N PHE A 458 16.96 2.53 7.51
CA PHE A 458 16.43 3.72 8.17
C PHE A 458 14.95 3.90 7.82
N GLY A 459 14.07 4.18 8.78
CA GLY A 459 12.65 4.38 8.47
C GLY A 459 11.99 3.09 7.98
N GLY A 460 11.61 2.19 8.88
CA GLY A 460 10.96 0.93 8.53
C GLY A 460 9.70 1.16 7.68
N ALA A 461 8.84 2.09 8.09
CA ALA A 461 7.70 2.53 7.27
C ALA A 461 8.04 3.74 6.38
N LEU A 462 8.57 4.80 6.99
CA LEU A 462 8.72 6.13 6.39
C LEU A 462 10.14 6.68 6.56
N GLU A 463 10.65 7.30 5.51
CA GLU A 463 11.84 8.15 5.60
C GLU A 463 11.55 9.55 5.05
N ALA A 464 12.02 10.58 5.75
CA ALA A 464 12.13 11.94 5.24
C ALA A 464 13.61 12.23 4.95
N ALA A 465 13.99 12.11 3.68
CA ALA A 465 15.38 12.17 3.22
C ALA A 465 15.82 13.57 2.76
N GLY A 466 14.89 14.42 2.31
CA GLY A 466 15.14 15.79 1.87
C GLY A 466 14.27 16.83 2.63
N ASP A 467 14.20 18.05 2.12
CA ASP A 467 13.32 19.11 2.63
C ASP A 467 11.87 18.83 2.20
N CYS A 468 11.15 18.04 3.01
CA CYS A 468 9.77 17.65 2.74
C CYS A 468 8.80 18.21 3.78
N THR A 469 7.54 18.39 3.38
CA THR A 469 6.42 18.60 4.29
C THR A 469 5.48 17.42 4.16
N ALA A 470 5.32 16.64 5.23
CA ALA A 470 4.47 15.47 5.25
C ALA A 470 3.31 15.66 6.23
N ASP A 471 2.08 15.57 5.73
CA ASP A 471 0.87 15.55 6.54
C ASP A 471 0.29 14.14 6.56
N ILE A 472 0.41 13.47 7.70
CA ILE A 472 0.09 12.06 7.91
C ILE A 472 -1.10 11.99 8.86
N GLU A 473 -2.25 11.55 8.35
CA GLU A 473 -3.53 11.65 9.05
C GLU A 473 -4.23 10.31 9.10
N GLN A 474 -4.71 9.92 10.29
CA GLN A 474 -5.53 8.72 10.47
C GLN A 474 -4.86 7.44 9.96
N CYS A 475 -3.53 7.37 10.01
CA CYS A 475 -2.76 6.23 9.50
C CYS A 475 -2.46 5.22 10.61
N THR A 476 -2.31 3.97 10.21
CA THR A 476 -1.91 2.86 11.09
C THR A 476 -0.53 2.34 10.70
N PHE A 477 0.36 2.20 11.68
CA PHE A 477 1.71 1.68 11.51
C PHE A 477 1.90 0.46 12.41
N THR A 478 1.93 -0.73 11.80
CA THR A 478 1.97 -2.00 12.51
C THR A 478 3.21 -2.80 12.13
N GLY A 479 4.02 -3.19 13.11
CA GLY A 479 5.06 -4.20 12.87
C GLY A 479 6.19 -3.76 11.95
N ASN A 480 6.34 -2.46 11.64
CA ASN A 480 7.40 -1.98 10.76
C ASN A 480 8.74 -2.02 11.49
N LYS A 481 9.78 -2.51 10.81
CA LYS A 481 11.05 -2.85 11.45
C LYS A 481 12.23 -2.28 10.71
N THR A 482 13.27 -1.90 11.46
CA THR A 482 14.57 -1.70 10.84
C THR A 482 15.32 -3.03 10.72
N ASN A 483 16.11 -3.21 9.65
CA ASN A 483 16.77 -4.49 9.38
C ASN A 483 18.01 -4.71 10.27
N MET A 484 17.82 -5.37 11.40
CA MET A 484 18.85 -5.56 12.44
C MET A 484 19.84 -6.69 12.17
N LEU A 485 19.72 -7.45 11.07
CA LEU A 485 20.56 -8.63 10.84
C LEU A 485 21.98 -8.31 10.31
N LYS A 486 22.22 -7.09 9.82
CA LYS A 486 23.47 -6.77 9.09
C LYS A 486 24.13 -5.43 9.39
N ALA A 487 23.54 -4.51 10.16
CA ALA A 487 24.12 -3.17 10.37
C ALA A 487 24.01 -2.65 11.81
N TRP A 488 25.06 -1.97 12.27
CA TRP A 488 25.17 -1.36 13.61
C TRP A 488 24.46 0.00 13.73
N ASN A 489 23.65 0.40 12.74
CA ASN A 489 23.01 1.72 12.63
C ASN A 489 21.64 1.58 11.95
N CYS A 490 20.60 1.20 12.70
CA CYS A 490 19.27 0.92 12.16
C CYS A 490 18.19 1.70 12.92
N TYR A 491 17.68 2.79 12.34
CA TYR A 491 16.96 3.84 13.08
C TYR A 491 15.58 4.15 12.51
N GLY A 492 14.60 4.46 13.37
CA GLY A 492 13.26 4.87 12.94
C GLY A 492 12.40 3.69 12.48
N GLY A 493 11.70 2.99 13.38
CA GLY A 493 10.83 1.88 13.00
C GLY A 493 9.62 2.37 12.18
N VAL A 494 8.99 3.47 12.59
CA VAL A 494 7.98 4.18 11.80
C VAL A 494 8.62 5.24 10.93
N LEU A 495 9.28 6.24 11.51
CA LEU A 495 9.84 7.38 10.78
C LEU A 495 11.32 7.59 11.10
N TYR A 496 12.09 7.82 10.05
CA TYR A 496 13.43 8.38 10.14
C TYR A 496 13.52 9.73 9.42
N ILE A 497 14.20 10.70 10.04
CA ILE A 497 14.53 11.99 9.43
C ILE A 497 16.06 12.15 9.35
N ASN A 498 16.59 12.31 8.13
CA ASN A 498 18.04 12.39 7.88
C ASN A 498 18.50 13.78 7.45
N GLN A 499 19.61 14.27 8.02
CA GLN A 499 19.99 15.68 7.89
C GLN A 499 21.27 16.03 7.15
N SER A 500 21.80 15.19 6.28
CA SER A 500 22.70 15.77 5.27
C SER A 500 21.95 16.79 4.40
N ASN A 501 20.62 16.66 4.22
CA ASN A 501 19.83 17.44 3.24
C ASN A 501 18.46 18.00 3.74
N ALA A 502 18.01 17.74 4.98
CA ALA A 502 16.63 18.03 5.45
C ALA A 502 16.56 19.06 6.61
N VAL A 503 16.99 20.30 6.38
CA VAL A 503 17.03 21.31 7.47
C VAL A 503 15.64 21.83 7.83
N ASN A 504 14.72 21.84 6.86
CA ASN A 504 13.39 22.43 6.96
C ASN A 504 12.25 21.41 6.95
N SER A 505 12.57 20.12 7.05
CA SER A 505 11.56 19.06 7.01
C SER A 505 10.51 19.24 8.11
N LEU A 506 9.23 19.11 7.73
CA LEU A 506 8.08 19.28 8.62
C LEU A 506 7.16 18.07 8.48
N VAL A 507 7.12 17.22 9.49
CA VAL A 507 6.26 16.03 9.50
C VAL A 507 5.19 16.19 10.58
N ARG A 508 3.92 16.03 10.19
CA ARG A 508 2.78 16.10 11.10
C ARG A 508 2.07 14.76 11.11
N PHE A 509 2.01 14.12 12.26
CA PHE A 509 1.12 12.99 12.51
C PHE A 509 -0.13 13.49 13.23
N ASN A 510 -1.30 13.19 12.69
CA ASN A 510 -2.59 13.51 13.30
C ASN A 510 -3.42 12.23 13.42
N LYS A 511 -3.88 11.91 14.63
CA LYS A 511 -4.78 10.76 14.86
C LYS A 511 -4.24 9.42 14.35
N CYS A 512 -2.92 9.21 14.45
CA CYS A 512 -2.27 8.00 13.97
C CYS A 512 -2.13 6.95 15.09
N PHE A 513 -2.18 5.67 14.71
CA PHE A 513 -1.97 4.53 15.60
C PHE A 513 -0.69 3.80 15.23
N MET A 514 0.18 3.54 16.21
CA MET A 514 1.50 2.95 15.97
C MET A 514 1.76 1.82 16.97
N THR A 515 1.90 0.59 16.48
CA THR A 515 2.08 -0.59 17.32
C THR A 515 3.01 -1.64 16.74
N GLY A 516 3.71 -2.39 17.58
CA GLY A 516 4.60 -3.48 17.17
C GLY A 516 5.83 -3.03 16.36
N ASN A 517 6.08 -1.73 16.23
CA ASN A 517 7.19 -1.23 15.42
C ASN A 517 8.51 -1.42 16.17
N MET A 518 9.59 -1.64 15.41
CA MET A 518 10.85 -2.10 15.98
C MET A 518 12.06 -1.40 15.35
N ALA A 519 12.98 -0.92 16.18
CA ALA A 519 14.27 -0.41 15.70
C ALA A 519 15.40 -0.63 16.71
N THR A 520 16.65 -0.42 16.27
CA THR A 520 17.79 -0.28 17.18
C THR A 520 17.67 1.01 17.97
N ALA A 521 17.28 2.10 17.31
CA ALA A 521 16.91 3.33 18.01
C ALA A 521 15.74 4.06 17.32
N GLY A 522 14.81 4.62 18.10
CA GLY A 522 13.62 5.28 17.58
C GLY A 522 12.61 4.33 16.98
N ALA A 523 12.05 3.40 17.76
CA ALA A 523 11.04 2.44 17.27
C ALA A 523 9.84 3.14 16.59
N ILE A 524 9.48 4.33 17.06
CA ILE A 524 8.53 5.22 16.42
C ILE A 524 9.28 6.24 15.57
N THR A 525 10.02 7.15 16.18
CA THR A 525 10.79 8.14 15.42
C THR A 525 12.24 8.20 15.80
N TYR A 526 13.08 8.43 14.80
CA TYR A 526 14.45 8.87 15.00
C TYR A 526 14.73 10.10 14.15
N GLN A 527 15.03 11.21 14.83
CA GLN A 527 15.38 12.49 14.22
C GLN A 527 16.84 12.80 14.53
N LYS A 528 17.70 12.82 13.50
CA LYS A 528 19.16 12.89 13.73
C LYS A 528 19.66 14.32 13.96
N ASN A 529 19.21 15.27 13.15
CA ASN A 529 19.47 16.70 13.32
C ASN A 529 18.29 17.47 12.68
N GLY A 530 17.95 18.66 13.20
CA GLY A 530 16.91 19.64 12.77
C GLY A 530 15.60 19.12 12.12
N GLY A 531 14.84 20.00 11.46
CA GLY A 531 13.44 19.73 11.10
C GLY A 531 12.47 19.83 12.27
N THR A 532 11.18 19.61 12.03
CA THR A 532 10.12 19.68 13.03
C THR A 532 9.14 18.52 12.88
N ILE A 533 8.85 17.85 13.99
CA ILE A 533 7.82 16.82 14.09
C ILE A 533 6.68 17.33 14.98
N TYR A 534 5.45 17.28 14.45
CA TYR A 534 4.24 17.40 15.25
C TYR A 534 3.55 16.04 15.34
N MET A 535 3.13 15.67 16.53
CA MET A 535 2.25 14.53 16.76
C MET A 535 1.06 15.01 17.55
N ASN A 536 -0.14 14.89 16.99
CA ASN A 536 -1.38 15.35 17.58
C ASN A 536 -2.35 14.19 17.69
N SER A 537 -2.85 13.91 18.89
CA SER A 537 -3.83 12.84 19.15
C SER A 537 -3.38 11.47 18.64
N CYS A 538 -2.08 11.16 18.70
CA CYS A 538 -1.54 9.89 18.25
C CYS A 538 -1.44 8.89 19.41
N VAL A 539 -1.60 7.60 19.09
CA VAL A 539 -1.48 6.51 20.06
C VAL A 539 -0.31 5.62 19.65
N MET A 540 0.63 5.44 20.58
CA MET A 540 1.81 4.62 20.43
C MET A 540 1.79 3.54 21.51
N TYR A 541 1.59 2.31 21.08
CA TYR A 541 1.37 1.19 21.99
C TYR A 541 2.20 -0.01 21.58
N ASP A 542 2.90 -0.66 22.52
CA ASP A 542 3.60 -1.93 22.24
C ASP A 542 4.69 -1.82 21.17
N ASN A 543 5.60 -0.84 21.31
CA ASN A 543 6.71 -0.63 20.37
C ASN A 543 8.06 -1.02 21.00
N TYR A 544 8.94 -1.61 20.19
CA TYR A 544 10.07 -2.41 20.65
C TYR A 544 11.43 -1.83 20.26
N MET A 545 12.34 -1.81 21.21
CA MET A 545 13.74 -1.43 21.00
C MET A 545 14.65 -2.62 21.26
N ASN A 546 15.56 -2.88 20.32
CA ASN A 546 16.48 -4.00 20.39
C ASN A 546 17.88 -3.55 19.97
N TYR A 547 18.83 -3.63 20.91
CA TYR A 547 20.23 -3.19 20.82
C TYR A 547 20.51 -1.69 21.01
N GLN A 548 21.54 -1.41 21.81
CA GLN A 548 22.16 -0.09 22.10
C GLN A 548 21.23 0.97 22.72
N CYS A 549 21.82 1.97 23.38
CA CYS A 549 21.09 3.04 24.06
C CYS A 549 20.21 3.81 23.08
N GLY A 550 18.89 3.75 23.29
CA GLY A 550 17.95 4.49 22.47
C GLY A 550 16.60 4.62 23.16
N ALA A 551 15.71 5.35 22.50
CA ALA A 551 14.33 5.54 22.92
C ALA A 551 13.32 5.19 21.83
N VAL A 552 12.07 4.94 22.23
CA VAL A 552 10.93 4.72 21.32
C VAL A 552 10.76 5.95 20.43
N ILE A 553 10.86 7.12 21.03
CA ILE A 553 10.97 8.41 20.34
C ILE A 553 12.35 8.97 20.63
N GLN A 554 13.17 9.10 19.59
CA GLN A 554 14.49 9.68 19.70
C GLN A 554 14.59 10.96 18.88
N ASN A 555 14.73 12.09 19.55
CA ASN A 555 15.01 13.37 18.94
C ASN A 555 16.44 13.78 19.27
N SER A 556 17.37 13.51 18.35
CA SER A 556 18.79 13.89 18.50
C SER A 556 19.12 15.28 17.91
N GLY A 557 18.10 16.00 17.41
CA GLY A 557 18.17 17.40 17.01
C GLY A 557 16.95 17.82 16.18
N GLY A 558 16.52 19.08 16.32
CA GLY A 558 15.28 19.61 15.72
C GLY A 558 14.11 19.66 16.70
N ASN A 559 12.93 20.14 16.27
CA ASN A 559 11.82 20.38 17.20
C ASN A 559 10.85 19.20 17.24
N LEU A 560 10.35 18.86 18.43
CA LEU A 560 9.35 17.81 18.62
C LEU A 560 8.18 18.33 19.47
N TYR A 561 6.97 18.20 18.94
CA TYR A 561 5.74 18.60 19.61
C TYR A 561 4.83 17.38 19.76
N LEU A 562 4.52 17.03 21.01
CA LEU A 562 3.60 15.93 21.34
C LEU A 562 2.35 16.52 22.00
N ASN A 563 1.23 16.56 21.28
CA ASN A 563 -0.02 17.12 21.77
C ASN A 563 -1.10 16.03 21.82
N ASN A 564 -1.73 15.87 22.98
CA ASN A 564 -2.79 14.92 23.25
C ASN A 564 -2.46 13.48 22.83
N CYS A 565 -1.18 13.09 22.85
CA CYS A 565 -0.74 11.76 22.47
C CYS A 565 -0.78 10.81 23.67
N SER A 566 -0.91 9.51 23.40
CA SER A 566 -0.82 8.44 24.39
C SER A 566 0.33 7.52 24.04
N ILE A 567 1.28 7.33 24.97
CA ILE A 567 2.41 6.42 24.80
C ILE A 567 2.34 5.37 25.91
N ALA A 568 2.27 4.09 25.54
CA ALA A 568 2.15 2.97 26.47
C ALA A 568 2.87 1.68 26.02
N LYS A 569 3.19 0.81 26.99
CA LYS A 569 3.85 -0.50 26.82
C LYS A 569 5.04 -0.48 25.87
N ALA A 570 6.03 0.38 26.12
CA ALA A 570 7.25 0.41 25.33
C ALA A 570 8.35 -0.48 25.93
N TYR A 571 9.00 -1.28 25.09
CA TYR A 571 10.03 -2.22 25.54
C TYR A 571 11.44 -1.75 25.18
N THR A 572 12.35 -1.77 26.16
CA THR A 572 13.78 -1.57 25.95
C THR A 572 14.55 -2.83 26.37
N THR A 573 15.13 -3.55 25.41
CA THR A 573 15.93 -4.74 25.70
C THR A 573 17.42 -4.41 25.68
N HIS A 574 18.09 -4.51 26.83
CA HIS A 574 19.55 -4.33 26.96
C HIS A 574 20.24 -5.71 26.94
N LYS A 575 21.17 -5.92 26.01
CA LYS A 575 22.04 -7.12 25.96
C LYS A 575 23.51 -6.87 26.29
N LEU A 576 23.94 -5.64 26.53
CA LEU A 576 25.36 -5.29 26.74
C LEU A 576 25.56 -4.31 27.90
N SER A 577 26.64 -4.52 28.66
CA SER A 577 26.90 -4.02 30.03
C SER A 577 27.61 -2.65 30.12
N THR A 578 27.64 -1.83 29.07
CA THR A 578 28.57 -0.67 29.01
C THR A 578 27.97 0.70 28.68
N TYR A 579 26.67 0.84 28.42
CA TYR A 579 26.06 2.15 28.16
C TYR A 579 24.73 2.35 28.93
N VAL A 580 24.48 3.60 29.37
CA VAL A 580 23.75 3.92 30.63
C VAL A 580 22.39 4.65 30.46
N ASN A 581 21.86 4.83 29.24
CA ASN A 581 20.70 5.71 29.02
C ASN A 581 19.60 5.08 28.15
N ALA A 582 18.81 4.15 28.70
CA ALA A 582 17.55 3.72 28.10
C ALA A 582 16.41 4.65 28.56
N ALA A 583 15.68 5.25 27.60
CA ALA A 583 14.53 6.11 27.88
C ALA A 583 13.38 5.84 26.91
N TRP A 584 12.17 6.29 27.22
CA TRP A 584 11.04 6.18 26.28
C TRP A 584 11.06 7.30 25.26
N ILE A 585 11.39 8.49 25.74
CA ILE A 585 11.72 9.66 24.93
C ILE A 585 13.14 10.08 25.26
N TYR A 586 13.97 10.20 24.23
CA TYR A 586 15.35 10.65 24.36
C TYR A 586 15.59 11.89 23.52
N LEU A 587 15.99 12.97 24.18
CA LEU A 587 16.18 14.30 23.60
C LEU A 587 17.65 14.69 23.69
N ILE A 588 18.27 15.03 22.57
CA ILE A 588 19.68 15.43 22.50
C ILE A 588 19.75 16.73 21.70
N LYS A 589 20.60 17.67 22.16
CA LYS A 589 21.17 18.79 21.38
C LYS A 589 20.16 19.86 20.92
N GLY A 590 20.24 21.07 21.49
CA GLY A 590 19.78 22.33 20.87
C GLY A 590 18.32 22.37 20.39
N SER A 591 17.43 21.53 20.93
CA SER A 591 16.07 21.30 20.42
C SER A 591 15.00 21.97 21.28
N THR A 592 13.91 22.44 20.65
CA THR A 592 12.69 22.83 21.37
C THR A 592 11.69 21.70 21.37
N ASN A 593 11.30 21.25 22.56
CA ASN A 593 10.39 20.12 22.74
C ASN A 593 9.23 20.54 23.63
N ILE A 594 7.99 20.42 23.15
CA ILE A 594 6.78 20.78 23.91
C ILE A 594 5.86 19.58 23.98
N PHE A 595 5.63 19.10 25.20
CA PHE A 595 4.74 17.96 25.46
C PHE A 595 3.53 18.41 26.25
N ASN A 596 2.37 18.09 25.69
CA ASN A 596 1.05 18.20 26.27
C ASN A 596 0.30 16.88 26.05
N SER A 597 0.81 15.79 26.62
CA SER A 597 0.41 14.42 26.30
C SER A 597 0.42 13.51 27.55
N SER A 598 -0.27 12.37 27.45
CA SER A 598 -0.24 11.33 28.47
C SER A 598 0.84 10.31 28.14
N ILE A 599 1.80 10.13 29.05
CA ILE A 599 2.90 9.17 28.93
C ILE A 599 2.72 8.17 30.06
N ILE A 600 2.15 7.02 29.77
CA ILE A 600 1.83 5.99 30.77
C ILE A 600 2.70 4.78 30.47
N GLY A 601 3.71 4.54 31.29
CA GLY A 601 4.68 3.51 31.02
C GLY A 601 4.61 2.23 31.81
N GLU A 602 4.90 1.12 31.12
CA GLU A 602 5.23 -0.17 31.72
C GLU A 602 6.62 -0.53 31.22
N THR A 603 7.63 -0.49 32.09
CA THR A 603 9.02 -0.82 31.72
C THR A 603 9.32 -2.25 32.16
N TYR A 604 9.59 -3.13 31.19
CA TYR A 604 10.01 -4.51 31.44
C TYR A 604 11.53 -4.65 31.27
N HIS A 605 12.24 -5.11 32.32
CA HIS A 605 13.68 -5.37 32.26
C HIS A 605 14.01 -6.85 32.49
N ASN A 606 14.75 -7.46 31.55
CA ASN A 606 15.09 -8.89 31.54
C ASN A 606 16.58 -9.19 31.83
N THR A 607 17.32 -8.34 32.55
CA THR A 607 18.74 -8.62 32.86
C THR A 607 19.17 -8.18 34.26
N SER A 608 19.98 -9.02 34.91
CA SER A 608 20.45 -8.92 36.31
C SER A 608 21.59 -7.93 36.57
N THR A 609 22.04 -7.13 35.59
CA THR A 609 23.27 -6.30 35.70
C THR A 609 23.07 -4.81 35.37
N TYR A 610 21.85 -4.27 35.45
CA TYR A 610 21.62 -2.85 35.15
C TYR A 610 22.06 -1.95 36.32
N THR A 611 23.04 -1.07 36.08
CA THR A 611 23.53 -0.06 37.03
C THR A 611 23.19 1.38 36.61
N GLY A 612 22.44 1.55 35.51
CA GLY A 612 22.06 2.85 34.96
C GLY A 612 20.73 3.39 35.52
N SER A 613 20.46 4.68 35.29
CA SER A 613 19.19 5.33 35.61
C SER A 613 18.33 5.41 34.34
N ALA A 614 17.43 4.46 34.13
CA ALA A 614 16.38 4.53 33.11
C ALA A 614 15.32 5.57 33.52
N GLY A 615 14.93 6.44 32.60
CA GLY A 615 13.88 7.44 32.83
C GLY A 615 12.88 7.46 31.68
N LEU A 616 11.61 7.81 31.96
CA LEU A 616 10.60 7.94 30.90
C LEU A 616 11.04 8.98 29.85
N ILE A 617 11.59 10.11 30.32
CA ILE A 617 12.18 11.14 29.45
C ILE A 617 13.62 11.36 29.89
N SER A 618 14.55 11.32 28.94
CA SER A 618 15.97 11.66 29.18
C SER A 618 16.41 12.76 28.23
N VAL A 619 17.06 13.78 28.79
CA VAL A 619 17.52 14.98 28.06
C VAL A 619 19.03 15.15 28.21
N GLU A 620 19.74 15.28 27.09
CA GLU A 620 21.19 15.43 27.03
C GLU A 620 21.65 16.69 26.26
N ASN A 621 22.75 17.29 26.74
CA ASN A 621 23.47 18.47 26.20
C ASN A 621 22.89 19.87 26.50
N ALA A 622 23.76 20.87 26.30
CA ALA A 622 23.47 22.30 26.32
C ALA A 622 22.43 22.70 25.25
N ASP A 623 21.59 23.68 25.58
CA ASP A 623 20.60 24.35 24.71
C ASP A 623 19.35 23.53 24.34
N THR A 624 19.07 22.41 25.01
CA THR A 624 17.78 21.69 24.84
C THR A 624 16.71 22.27 25.76
N HIS A 625 15.56 22.65 25.19
CA HIS A 625 14.38 23.16 25.89
C HIS A 625 13.28 22.11 25.94
N LEU A 626 12.78 21.79 27.14
CA LEU A 626 11.65 20.90 27.35
C LEU A 626 10.52 21.64 28.09
N HIS A 627 9.35 21.68 27.48
CA HIS A 627 8.13 22.24 28.07
C HIS A 627 7.14 21.12 28.36
N LEU A 628 6.83 20.89 29.64
CA LEU A 628 5.79 19.96 30.08
C LEU A 628 4.55 20.75 30.50
N VAL A 629 3.47 20.60 29.73
CA VAL A 629 2.17 21.24 29.95
C VAL A 629 1.11 20.15 30.17
N ASN A 630 0.40 20.12 31.31
CA ASN A 630 -0.72 19.18 31.56
C ASN A 630 -0.46 17.67 31.25
N ASN A 631 0.76 17.17 31.48
CA ASN A 631 1.07 15.76 31.18
C ASN A 631 0.69 14.83 32.35
N ILE A 632 0.19 13.64 32.04
CA ILE A 632 0.12 12.51 32.98
C ILE A 632 1.36 11.65 32.74
N ILE A 633 2.23 11.49 33.74
CA ILE A 633 3.44 10.65 33.64
C ILE A 633 3.41 9.56 34.72
N ALA A 634 3.05 8.36 34.29
CA ALA A 634 3.01 7.16 35.13
C ALA A 634 4.05 6.14 34.65
N SER A 635 4.60 5.33 35.57
CA SER A 635 5.47 4.21 35.24
C SER A 635 5.22 3.05 36.19
N THR A 636 5.00 1.85 35.67
CA THR A 636 5.09 0.59 36.41
C THR A 636 6.37 -0.15 35.99
N TYR A 637 7.03 -0.79 36.95
CA TYR A 637 8.33 -1.44 36.76
C TYR A 637 8.22 -2.92 37.10
N TYR A 638 8.72 -3.78 36.21
CA TYR A 638 8.81 -5.23 36.43
C TYR A 638 10.24 -5.72 36.17
N SER A 639 10.82 -6.47 37.13
CA SER A 639 12.11 -7.19 37.02
C SER A 639 11.96 -8.60 37.54
N GLU A 640 12.43 -9.60 36.78
CA GLU A 640 12.40 -11.02 37.18
C GLU A 640 13.55 -11.43 38.13
N SER A 641 14.59 -10.61 38.31
CA SER A 641 15.87 -11.10 38.87
C SER A 641 16.57 -10.24 39.94
N SER A 642 16.02 -9.09 40.36
CA SER A 642 16.67 -8.22 41.36
C SER A 642 15.66 -7.54 42.29
N PRO A 643 15.95 -7.35 43.60
CA PRO A 643 15.12 -6.54 44.48
C PRO A 643 15.07 -5.10 43.95
N MET A 644 13.88 -4.48 43.99
CA MET A 644 13.58 -3.14 43.48
C MET A 644 14.62 -2.11 43.96
N GLN A 645 15.63 -1.81 43.14
CA GLN A 645 16.41 -0.60 43.32
C GLN A 645 15.57 0.55 42.74
N ALA A 646 15.18 1.48 43.60
CA ALA A 646 14.33 2.62 43.29
C ALA A 646 14.92 3.48 42.16
N LEU A 647 14.51 3.19 40.93
CA LEU A 647 14.75 4.04 39.77
C LEU A 647 13.87 5.28 39.89
N THR A 648 14.41 6.31 40.55
CA THR A 648 13.65 7.48 41.03
C THR A 648 13.65 8.66 40.04
N ALA A 649 13.95 8.43 38.75
CA ALA A 649 14.02 9.52 37.76
C ALA A 649 12.96 9.34 36.66
N LYS A 650 11.79 9.96 36.82
CA LYS A 650 10.77 10.04 35.75
C LYS A 650 11.21 10.94 34.59
N VAL A 651 12.00 11.98 34.88
CA VAL A 651 12.64 12.87 33.91
C VAL A 651 14.10 13.06 34.32
N LYS A 652 15.04 12.68 33.46
CA LYS A 652 16.49 12.80 33.67
C LYS A 652 17.04 13.95 32.83
N LEU A 653 17.76 14.88 33.47
CA LEU A 653 18.43 16.01 32.82
C LEU A 653 19.94 15.86 32.99
N THR A 654 20.70 15.89 31.90
CA THR A 654 22.16 15.71 31.91
C THR A 654 22.84 16.68 30.94
N GLY A 655 23.65 17.61 31.44
CA GLY A 655 24.38 18.61 30.63
C GLY A 655 24.36 20.03 31.21
N SER A 656 25.34 20.85 30.87
CA SER A 656 25.35 22.29 31.19
C SER A 656 24.35 23.03 30.29
N GLN A 657 23.42 23.83 30.82
CA GLN A 657 22.41 24.63 30.07
C GLN A 657 21.23 23.85 29.44
N THR A 658 20.60 22.93 30.18
CA THR A 658 19.29 22.35 29.80
C THR A 658 18.15 23.08 30.53
N TYR A 659 17.05 23.43 29.83
CA TYR A 659 15.94 24.20 30.40
C TYR A 659 14.65 23.37 30.49
N LEU A 660 14.07 23.28 31.70
CA LEU A 660 12.79 22.65 31.96
C LEU A 660 11.75 23.71 32.34
N TYR A 661 10.66 23.80 31.56
CA TYR A 661 9.50 24.64 31.87
C TYR A 661 8.33 23.74 32.21
N ASN A 662 7.77 23.90 33.41
CA ASN A 662 6.71 23.03 33.90
C ASN A 662 5.51 23.84 34.39
N LYS A 663 4.34 23.56 33.82
CA LYS A 663 3.04 24.08 34.27
C LYS A 663 2.10 22.89 34.53
N MET A 664 2.47 22.04 35.49
CA MET A 664 1.71 20.85 35.89
C MET A 664 0.43 21.25 36.65
N SER A 665 -0.70 20.67 36.26
CA SER A 665 -2.02 20.88 36.88
C SER A 665 -2.45 19.71 37.78
N SER A 666 -1.89 18.52 37.63
CA SER A 666 -2.05 17.41 38.59
C SER A 666 -0.98 16.34 38.37
N VAL A 667 -0.47 15.77 39.47
CA VAL A 667 0.38 14.59 39.49
C VAL A 667 -0.37 13.55 40.32
N GLN A 668 -0.89 12.50 39.69
CA GLN A 668 -1.43 11.36 40.42
C GLN A 668 -0.42 10.22 40.50
N TYR A 669 -0.27 9.70 41.72
CA TYR A 669 0.63 8.63 42.12
C TYR A 669 -0.12 7.30 42.19
N ALA A 670 0.56 6.18 41.95
CA ALA A 670 0.19 4.92 42.57
C ALA A 670 1.43 4.04 42.85
N LEU A 671 1.61 3.77 44.16
CA LEU A 671 2.17 2.61 44.90
C LEU A 671 3.41 1.91 44.30
N ASP A 672 4.59 1.85 44.92
CA ASP A 672 5.00 1.93 46.32
C ASP A 672 6.27 2.79 46.44
N GLU A 673 6.44 3.47 47.58
CA GLU A 673 7.65 4.17 48.02
C GLU A 673 8.51 4.90 46.94
N ASN A 674 8.21 6.19 46.71
CA ASN A 674 9.15 7.32 46.86
C ASN A 674 8.77 8.52 45.98
N LYS A 675 8.99 9.71 46.56
CA LYS A 675 8.78 11.05 45.99
C LYS A 675 9.18 11.16 44.52
N ILE A 676 8.48 11.98 43.73
CA ILE A 676 9.05 12.52 42.49
C ILE A 676 10.33 13.26 42.88
N THR A 677 11.47 12.64 42.56
CA THR A 677 12.77 13.22 42.81
C THR A 677 13.26 13.77 41.48
N LEU A 678 13.12 15.09 41.29
CA LEU A 678 13.90 15.78 40.26
C LEU A 678 15.36 15.73 40.72
N THR A 679 16.11 14.75 40.22
CA THR A 679 17.55 14.66 40.47
C THR A 679 18.26 15.40 39.35
N CYS A 680 18.74 16.61 39.65
CA CYS A 680 19.70 17.31 38.80
C CYS A 680 21.08 16.86 39.25
N ASP A 681 21.88 16.23 38.38
CA ASP A 681 23.21 15.74 38.74
C ASP A 681 24.15 16.94 38.99
N PRO A 682 24.65 17.18 40.22
CA PRO A 682 25.38 18.40 40.56
C PRO A 682 26.77 18.54 39.90
N GLY A 683 27.25 17.50 39.22
CA GLY A 683 28.65 17.36 38.79
C GLY A 683 29.13 18.31 37.68
N THR A 684 28.26 19.11 37.06
CA THR A 684 28.62 19.90 35.85
C THR A 684 27.91 21.26 35.75
N LEU A 685 27.60 21.90 36.88
CA LEU A 685 26.86 23.18 36.88
C LEU A 685 27.76 24.34 37.35
N ASN A 686 28.19 25.18 36.41
CA ASN A 686 28.84 26.46 36.69
C ASN A 686 27.86 27.62 36.42
N GLY A 687 27.57 28.41 37.46
CA GLY A 687 27.30 29.86 37.39
C GLY A 687 26.00 30.37 36.76
N THR A 688 25.12 30.89 37.61
CA THR A 688 24.34 32.14 37.46
C THR A 688 23.08 32.30 36.59
N ASP A 689 22.53 31.29 35.91
CA ASP A 689 21.23 31.46 35.19
C ASP A 689 20.11 30.56 35.73
N TYR A 690 19.64 30.88 36.94
CA TYR A 690 18.40 30.32 37.51
C TYR A 690 17.27 31.35 37.38
N LEU A 691 16.38 31.17 36.41
CA LEU A 691 15.05 31.80 36.40
C LEU A 691 14.00 30.69 36.41
N ALA A 692 14.06 29.85 37.44
CA ALA A 692 12.92 29.08 37.89
C ALA A 692 11.87 30.08 38.37
N THR A 693 10.80 30.31 37.61
CA THR A 693 9.57 30.91 38.16
C THR A 693 8.90 29.87 39.05
N ALA A 694 9.48 29.66 40.24
CA ALA A 694 8.85 29.01 41.35
C ALA A 694 7.80 29.96 41.94
N ASN A 695 6.60 29.97 41.36
CA ASN A 695 5.42 30.53 42.02
C ASN A 695 4.40 29.40 42.20
N PHE A 696 3.98 29.23 43.46
CA PHE A 696 3.07 28.22 44.02
C PHE A 696 3.65 26.85 44.42
N PHE A 697 4.50 26.85 45.45
CA PHE A 697 4.55 25.76 46.44
C PHE A 697 4.46 26.35 47.86
N GLN A 698 3.27 26.83 48.20
CA GLN A 698 2.83 27.00 49.58
C GLN A 698 1.33 26.70 49.61
N ASN A 699 0.99 25.44 49.86
CA ASN A 699 -0.10 25.03 50.75
C ASN A 699 -0.25 23.50 50.67
N MET A 700 -0.28 22.88 51.85
CA MET A 700 -0.39 21.44 52.15
C MET A 700 0.91 20.78 52.64
N VAL A 701 1.47 21.36 53.70
CA VAL A 701 2.07 20.56 54.78
C VAL A 701 1.14 20.70 55.97
N GLU A 702 0.14 19.84 56.08
CA GLU A 702 -0.50 19.56 57.37
C GLU A 702 -0.35 18.07 57.67
N THR A 703 0.34 17.84 58.78
CA THR A 703 0.59 16.58 59.46
C THR A 703 -0.70 15.85 59.82
N THR A 704 -0.87 14.60 59.39
CA THR A 704 -1.57 13.57 60.18
C THR A 704 -0.87 12.22 59.99
N GLY A 705 -0.73 11.47 61.08
CA GLY A 705 0.20 10.36 61.23
C GLY A 705 -0.25 9.02 60.63
N ASN A 706 0.75 8.13 60.53
CA ASN A 706 0.69 6.69 60.30
C ASN A 706 -0.71 6.05 60.31
N SER A 707 -1.28 5.79 59.12
CA SER A 707 -2.08 4.59 58.83
C SER A 707 -2.30 4.46 57.32
N TYR A 708 -1.99 3.27 56.78
CA TYR A 708 -2.07 2.91 55.37
C TYR A 708 -3.53 2.79 54.91
N ASN A 709 -3.90 3.49 53.83
CA ASN A 709 -5.15 3.28 53.08
C ASN A 709 -4.96 3.66 51.60
N SER A 710 -5.44 2.79 50.70
CA SER A 710 -5.50 3.01 49.24
C SER A 710 -6.83 3.70 48.87
N TYR A 711 -6.81 4.65 47.92
CA TYR A 711 -8.00 5.39 47.48
C TYR A 711 -8.25 5.15 45.98
N TYR A 712 -9.51 4.92 45.59
CA TYR A 712 -9.97 4.87 44.20
C TYR A 712 -10.90 6.04 43.89
N TRP A 713 -10.81 6.58 42.67
CA TRP A 713 -11.58 7.74 42.22
C TRP A 713 -12.76 7.31 41.32
N GLY A 714 -13.96 7.78 41.65
CA GLY A 714 -15.14 7.68 40.80
C GLY A 714 -15.20 8.76 39.73
N TRP A 715 -15.94 8.48 38.66
CA TRP A 715 -16.12 9.25 37.41
C TRP A 715 -16.51 10.74 37.56
N ASP A 716 -16.87 11.20 38.76
CA ASP A 716 -17.32 12.58 39.08
C ASP A 716 -16.40 13.37 40.02
N GLY A 717 -15.27 12.77 40.43
CA GLY A 717 -14.35 13.40 41.39
C GLY A 717 -14.67 13.13 42.87
N THR A 718 -15.59 12.21 43.20
CA THR A 718 -15.79 11.74 44.58
C THR A 718 -14.91 10.53 44.93
N VAL A 719 -14.44 10.51 46.19
CA VAL A 719 -13.54 9.49 46.75
C VAL A 719 -14.36 8.29 47.25
N LEU A 720 -14.11 7.10 46.70
CA LEU A 720 -14.62 5.85 47.26
C LEU A 720 -13.52 5.21 48.12
N SER A 721 -13.79 5.08 49.42
CA SER A 721 -12.92 4.33 50.33
C SER A 721 -13.25 2.84 50.26
N GLY A 722 -12.24 2.01 49.96
CA GLY A 722 -12.37 0.56 49.90
C GLY A 722 -11.10 -0.13 50.38
N THR A 723 -11.18 -0.82 51.50
CA THR A 723 -10.11 -1.59 52.14
C THR A 723 -10.06 -3.02 51.58
N ASN A 724 -9.14 -3.31 50.64
CA ASN A 724 -8.35 -4.55 50.61
C ASN A 724 -7.33 -4.60 49.44
N PRO A 725 -6.06 -4.99 49.67
CA PRO A 725 -5.05 -5.14 48.64
C PRO A 725 -4.88 -6.62 48.24
N GLU A 726 -5.77 -7.17 47.43
CA GLU A 726 -5.49 -8.43 46.73
C GLU A 726 -5.94 -8.30 45.26
N MET A 727 -4.95 -8.37 44.36
CA MET A 727 -5.05 -8.52 42.91
C MET A 727 -5.98 -7.54 42.17
N ALA A 728 -5.44 -6.39 41.72
CA ALA A 728 -5.95 -5.75 40.52
C ALA A 728 -5.50 -6.59 39.32
N SER A 729 -6.46 -7.14 38.59
CA SER A 729 -6.18 -8.02 37.44
C SER A 729 -5.71 -7.19 36.24
N THR A 730 -5.02 -7.82 35.29
CA THR A 730 -4.60 -7.23 34.01
C THR A 730 -5.76 -6.60 33.21
N GLU A 731 -7.01 -6.93 33.55
CA GLU A 731 -8.24 -6.38 32.97
C GLU A 731 -8.53 -4.94 33.45
N ASP A 732 -8.17 -4.60 34.69
CA ASP A 732 -8.43 -3.28 35.29
C ASP A 732 -7.51 -2.18 34.73
N VAL A 733 -6.27 -2.53 34.37
CA VAL A 733 -5.30 -1.62 33.73
C VAL A 733 -5.63 -1.40 32.25
N ASN A 734 -6.09 -2.45 31.56
CA ASN A 734 -6.55 -2.33 30.17
C ASN A 734 -7.80 -1.43 30.08
N ASN A 735 -8.71 -1.49 31.05
CA ASN A 735 -9.90 -0.63 31.10
C ASN A 735 -9.58 0.86 31.39
N ALA A 736 -8.53 1.16 32.15
CA ALA A 736 -8.10 2.54 32.42
C ALA A 736 -7.39 3.21 31.24
N ILE A 737 -6.75 2.43 30.36
CA ILE A 737 -6.10 2.91 29.12
C ILE A 737 -7.15 3.14 28.00
N LEU A 738 -8.28 2.44 28.06
CA LEU A 738 -9.36 2.49 27.07
C LEU A 738 -10.28 3.72 27.15
N SER A 739 -10.16 4.58 28.17
CA SER A 739 -11.11 5.68 28.42
C SER A 739 -10.60 7.07 28.03
N VAL A 740 -9.54 7.17 27.22
CA VAL A 740 -9.00 8.46 26.76
C VAL A 740 -9.70 8.90 25.46
N SER A 741 -10.79 9.67 25.65
CA SER A 741 -11.65 10.36 24.67
C SER A 741 -12.97 9.65 24.28
N PRO A 742 -14.13 10.32 24.34
CA PRO A 742 -15.40 9.80 23.85
C PRO A 742 -15.39 9.42 22.36
N ASP A 743 -14.52 10.06 21.57
CA ASP A 743 -14.33 9.79 20.14
C ASP A 743 -13.57 8.47 19.87
N PHE A 744 -12.93 7.89 20.90
CA PHE A 744 -12.15 6.65 20.82
C PHE A 744 -13.03 5.40 20.92
N HIS A 745 -14.17 5.45 21.63
CA HIS A 745 -15.09 4.31 21.74
C HIS A 745 -15.78 3.99 20.41
N THR A 746 -16.23 5.01 19.68
CA THR A 746 -16.81 4.84 18.33
C THR A 746 -15.78 4.33 17.32
N TRP A 747 -14.49 4.62 17.51
CA TRP A 747 -13.42 4.22 16.59
C TRP A 747 -12.81 2.83 16.91
N LEU A 748 -12.73 2.43 18.19
CA LEU A 748 -12.28 1.09 18.61
C LEU A 748 -13.30 -0.01 18.31
N ASP A 749 -14.59 0.26 18.51
CA ASP A 749 -15.67 -0.69 18.17
C ASP A 749 -15.70 -0.94 16.65
N GLU A 750 -15.25 0.03 15.87
CA GLU A 750 -15.11 -0.06 14.42
C GLU A 750 -13.88 -0.84 13.92
N ILE A 751 -12.82 -0.95 14.72
CA ILE A 751 -11.57 -1.68 14.38
C ILE A 751 -11.54 -3.09 15.01
N GLY A 752 -12.12 -3.26 16.20
CA GLY A 752 -12.20 -4.54 16.92
C GLY A 752 -13.00 -5.63 16.19
N ALA A 753 -13.82 -5.24 15.20
CA ALA A 753 -14.58 -6.16 14.34
C ALA A 753 -13.74 -6.82 13.23
N LEU A 754 -12.55 -6.30 12.89
CA LEU A 754 -11.71 -6.79 11.78
C LEU A 754 -10.63 -7.81 12.19
N GLY A 755 -10.53 -8.14 13.50
CA GLY A 755 -9.36 -8.86 14.05
C GLY A 755 -9.64 -10.20 14.73
N LYS A 756 -10.82 -10.81 14.59
CA LYS A 756 -11.17 -12.07 15.29
C LYS A 756 -11.40 -13.21 14.30
N ASP A 757 -10.76 -14.36 14.53
CA ASP A 757 -11.16 -15.61 13.87
C ASP A 757 -12.53 -16.09 14.41
N GLN A 758 -13.13 -17.12 13.79
CA GLN A 758 -14.45 -17.67 14.18
C GLN A 758 -14.52 -18.24 15.63
N ARG A 759 -13.46 -18.08 16.43
CA ARG A 759 -13.38 -18.47 17.84
C ARG A 759 -12.97 -17.32 18.77
N GLY A 760 -12.93 -16.07 18.28
CA GLY A 760 -12.70 -14.88 19.11
C GLY A 760 -11.26 -14.63 19.54
N LYS A 761 -10.25 -15.22 18.89
CA LYS A 761 -8.83 -14.95 19.19
C LYS A 761 -8.16 -14.00 18.16
N PRO A 762 -7.19 -13.17 18.57
CA PRO A 762 -6.39 -12.35 17.66
C PRO A 762 -5.54 -13.22 16.73
N ARG A 763 -5.56 -12.96 15.42
CA ARG A 763 -4.60 -13.53 14.46
C ARG A 763 -3.28 -12.77 14.58
N GLY A 764 -2.21 -13.44 15.04
CA GLY A 764 -0.86 -12.83 15.04
C GLY A 764 0.20 -13.45 15.95
N ALA A 765 -0.13 -14.33 16.88
CA ALA A 765 0.86 -15.03 17.69
C ALA A 765 1.32 -16.33 17.00
N THR A 766 2.19 -16.23 15.99
CA THR A 766 3.01 -17.37 15.58
C THR A 766 4.24 -17.43 16.48
N SER A 767 4.36 -18.54 17.20
CA SER A 767 5.48 -18.91 18.06
C SER A 767 6.81 -18.84 17.31
N TRP A 768 7.77 -18.07 17.84
CA TRP A 768 9.17 -18.19 17.44
C TRP A 768 9.77 -19.50 18.02
N PRO A 769 10.47 -20.32 17.22
CA PRO A 769 11.14 -21.52 17.71
C PRO A 769 12.50 -21.14 18.30
N GLY A 770 12.63 -21.20 19.62
CA GLY A 770 13.93 -20.98 20.27
C GLY A 770 13.85 -20.41 21.68
N ALA A 771 13.03 -20.99 22.55
CA ALA A 771 13.14 -20.77 23.99
C ALA A 771 13.19 -22.15 24.66
N TYR A 772 14.28 -22.38 25.38
CA TYR A 772 14.50 -23.57 26.18
C TYR A 772 13.35 -23.74 27.18
N ASP A 773 12.74 -24.91 27.13
CA ASP A 773 11.86 -25.45 28.15
C ASP A 773 12.67 -25.60 29.44
N ASN A 774 12.31 -24.83 30.47
CA ASN A 774 12.60 -25.17 31.86
C ASN A 774 11.34 -24.84 32.64
N GLY A 775 10.46 -25.83 32.72
CA GLY A 775 9.30 -25.79 33.59
C GLY A 775 9.67 -25.55 35.05
N THR A 776 8.86 -24.74 35.72
CA THR A 776 8.09 -25.13 36.90
C THR A 776 7.12 -23.99 37.24
N ASN A 777 5.82 -24.33 37.11
CA ASN A 777 4.59 -23.70 37.63
C ASN A 777 4.55 -22.20 37.92
#